data_AF-A0A2E1M6Q4-F1
#
_entry.id   AF-A0A2E1M6Q4-F1
#
_cell.length_a   1.000
_cell.length_b   1.000
_cell.length_c   1.000
_cell.angle_alpha   90.00
_cell.angle_beta   90.00
_cell.angle_gamma   90.00
#
_symmetry.space_group_name_H-M   'P 1'
#
loop_
_entity.id
_entity.type
_entity.pdbx_description
1 polymer ?
#
loop_
_entity_poly.entity_id
_entity_poly.type
_entity_poly.pdbx_seq_one_letter_code
_entity_poly.pdbx_strand_id
1 'polypeptide(L)'
;MFFFLFILGLSSISGESSRPCCLNDGSCFDLSEALCATVGGSVSEAASCEVAVCVAVGACCTPGLNCEEDLTEDHCFSIGGRWIGVSTDCIPMPCPFEGACCFTDGTCTTEDMDLCRDSGGFPRGLEILCDDVVCVGACCLGESCFPNLSPAECTAQGGDSQGYGAVCPDTCRQVVIDSIQGPWGLPGIQTIVTPAFDDHGGYRVPTSSRIEIQGRTWTALRLRNLGDSPISTSATLLTEMLIGGVPFITDNQNIGCCPGDCLPPLESCTFGGTFQSNGEAVRINPSWPLEIFARSVAEYTAPGSIEFSQYPVLGELNIRITTTFDILGGCCLCDGTCSLTFQSDCAVAGGTWAGDETPCLPSCMDTGACCLDCGASCVNEVSEQECSRLSGQWLGACSTCDGGCKPLQACVLCDGTCIDVESEKECLVLEGQLIEECAICAEITAAAFGACCICNEPCQTATLSNCADLGGTWIGSCSDCSAAPCGGQGGCCLCGPVEECAPLDEIDCHALGGRWLGDCVSCASNSCRPVSVCETRFYGCQEGVMEADCQQCRGSTWGVPGADCDCLLDNPTFDNPPGPCCLPDGRCTERNLRECAEIGGQFQCQLRPPNGDPYLATCEALAVECQPIISCCLPDQSCRTLGVDECLRSGGFGEPGCANTTSCSLPICCLNDGHCLPLPESACGLLGGWARGKSCAPATCGRDFRTTNLKGL
;
A
#
# COMPACT_ATOMS: atom_id res chain seq x y z
N MET A 1 -15.97 64.94 28.72
CA MET A 1 -16.10 66.04 29.72
C MET A 1 -15.91 67.45 29.15
N PHE A 2 -14.92 67.72 28.29
CA PHE A 2 -14.71 69.07 27.72
C PHE A 2 -15.80 69.53 26.72
N PHE A 3 -16.48 68.61 26.04
CA PHE A 3 -17.60 68.93 25.13
C PHE A 3 -18.91 69.24 25.88
N PHE A 4 -19.12 68.63 27.06
CA PHE A 4 -20.30 68.79 27.91
C PHE A 4 -20.42 70.22 28.49
N LEU A 5 -19.28 70.83 28.85
CA LEU A 5 -19.23 72.21 29.35
C LEU A 5 -19.50 73.26 28.27
N PHE A 6 -19.36 72.91 26.98
CA PHE A 6 -19.58 73.85 25.88
C PHE A 6 -21.08 73.99 25.52
N ILE A 7 -21.88 72.94 25.73
CA ILE A 7 -23.34 72.96 25.48
C ILE A 7 -24.08 73.68 26.62
N LEU A 8 -23.65 73.49 27.88
CA LEU A 8 -24.24 74.19 29.05
C LEU A 8 -24.04 75.72 29.02
N GLY A 9 -23.17 76.24 28.14
CA GLY A 9 -22.85 77.67 28.04
C GLY A 9 -23.69 78.49 27.05
N LEU A 10 -24.54 77.86 26.20
CA LEU A 10 -25.23 78.55 25.10
C LEU A 10 -26.77 78.52 25.14
N SER A 11 -27.37 77.97 26.20
CA SER A 11 -28.84 77.81 26.29
C SER A 11 -29.41 78.29 27.63
N SER A 12 -29.02 79.48 28.10
CA SER A 12 -29.76 80.14 29.19
C SER A 12 -31.00 80.86 28.62
N ILE A 13 -32.03 80.10 28.24
CA ILE A 13 -33.38 80.65 28.15
C ILE A 13 -33.91 80.72 29.57
N SER A 14 -34.02 81.93 30.11
CA SER A 14 -34.59 82.18 31.44
C SER A 14 -36.07 81.77 31.45
N GLY A 15 -36.39 80.59 32.00
CA GLY A 15 -37.77 80.17 32.22
C GLY A 15 -38.05 78.67 32.37
N GLU A 16 -37.13 77.78 32.00
CA GLU A 16 -37.37 76.33 32.14
C GLU A 16 -37.02 75.84 33.55
N SER A 17 -37.96 75.15 34.21
CA SER A 17 -37.72 74.45 35.46
C SER A 17 -36.80 73.26 35.22
N SER A 18 -35.62 73.28 35.84
CA SER A 18 -34.72 72.13 35.85
C SER A 18 -35.35 70.97 36.64
N ARG A 19 -35.23 69.76 36.11
CA ARG A 19 -35.73 68.51 36.71
C ARG A 19 -34.61 67.46 36.72
N PRO A 20 -34.70 66.44 37.59
CA PRO A 20 -33.69 65.40 37.66
C PRO A 20 -33.70 64.58 36.36
N CYS A 21 -32.55 64.51 35.69
CA CYS A 21 -32.34 63.73 34.49
C CYS A 21 -31.52 62.48 34.83
N CYS A 22 -32.12 61.31 34.70
CA CYS A 22 -31.47 60.02 34.87
C CYS A 22 -30.83 59.59 33.56
N LEU A 23 -29.52 59.36 33.58
CA LEU A 23 -28.76 58.79 32.46
C LEU A 23 -28.70 57.26 32.56
N ASN A 24 -28.38 56.61 31.44
CA ASN A 24 -28.35 55.14 31.35
C ASN A 24 -27.27 54.48 32.23
N ASP A 25 -26.27 55.22 32.70
CA ASP A 25 -25.25 54.73 33.64
C ASP A 25 -25.73 54.79 35.11
N GLY A 26 -26.96 55.25 35.34
CA GLY A 26 -27.52 55.51 36.65
C GLY A 26 -27.12 56.86 37.25
N SER A 27 -26.37 57.69 36.53
CA SER A 27 -26.04 59.05 36.96
C SER A 27 -27.26 59.97 36.90
N CYS A 28 -27.34 60.95 37.81
CA CYS A 28 -28.39 61.96 37.81
C CYS A 28 -27.81 63.38 37.67
N PHE A 29 -28.39 64.17 36.76
CA PHE A 29 -28.09 65.60 36.61
C PHE A 29 -29.37 66.43 36.56
N ASP A 30 -29.44 67.54 37.30
CA ASP A 30 -30.55 68.49 37.17
C ASP A 30 -30.39 69.27 35.84
N LEU A 31 -31.21 68.93 34.84
CA LEU A 31 -31.18 69.50 33.48
C LEU A 31 -32.56 70.05 33.09
N SER A 32 -32.65 70.86 32.03
CA SER A 32 -33.95 71.11 31.43
C SER A 32 -34.42 69.88 30.66
N GLU A 33 -35.73 69.72 30.46
CA GLU A 33 -36.30 68.58 29.75
C GLU A 33 -35.72 68.44 28.33
N ALA A 34 -35.53 69.56 27.63
CA ALA A 34 -34.88 69.57 26.32
C ALA A 34 -33.41 69.11 26.36
N LEU A 35 -32.64 69.55 27.35
CA LEU A 35 -31.26 69.12 27.51
C LEU A 35 -31.16 67.65 27.95
N CYS A 36 -32.07 67.20 28.82
CA CYS A 36 -32.12 65.81 29.28
C CYS A 36 -32.36 64.85 28.10
N ALA A 37 -33.32 65.18 27.23
CA ALA A 37 -33.57 64.44 26.00
C ALA A 37 -32.35 64.48 25.04
N THR A 38 -31.66 65.63 24.95
CA THR A 38 -30.48 65.79 24.08
C THR A 38 -29.31 64.90 24.51
N VAL A 39 -29.16 64.61 25.80
CA VAL A 39 -28.11 63.72 26.32
C VAL A 39 -28.57 62.26 26.45
N GLY A 40 -29.76 61.92 25.94
CA GLY A 40 -30.31 60.57 26.00
C GLY A 40 -30.74 60.12 27.39
N GLY A 41 -31.02 61.05 28.30
CA GLY A 41 -31.52 60.76 29.64
C GLY A 41 -33.04 60.82 29.74
N SER A 42 -33.59 60.23 30.79
CA SER A 42 -35.01 60.25 31.12
C SER A 42 -35.28 61.20 32.29
N VAL A 43 -36.36 62.00 32.19
CA VAL A 43 -36.73 62.95 33.25
C VAL A 43 -37.46 62.23 34.37
N SER A 44 -36.99 62.40 35.61
CA SER A 44 -37.65 61.86 36.81
C SER A 44 -38.79 62.76 37.30
N GLU A 45 -39.79 62.15 37.95
CA GLU A 45 -40.80 62.87 38.72
C GLU A 45 -40.30 63.38 40.08
N ALA A 46 -39.09 62.98 40.48
CA ALA A 46 -38.47 63.46 41.71
C ALA A 46 -38.24 64.98 41.70
N ALA A 47 -38.18 65.58 42.89
CA ALA A 47 -38.01 67.02 43.05
C ALA A 47 -36.56 67.50 42.80
N SER A 48 -35.56 66.63 42.99
CA SER A 48 -34.13 66.89 42.74
C SER A 48 -33.36 65.57 42.57
N CYS A 49 -32.14 65.63 42.04
CA CYS A 49 -31.27 64.45 41.93
C CYS A 49 -30.87 63.80 43.27
N GLU A 50 -31.06 64.46 44.42
CA GLU A 50 -30.80 63.85 45.73
C GLU A 50 -31.86 62.82 46.14
N VAL A 51 -33.07 62.92 45.59
CA VAL A 51 -34.20 62.03 45.85
C VAL A 51 -34.61 61.22 44.63
N ALA A 52 -34.04 61.50 43.45
CA ALA A 52 -34.23 60.69 42.26
C ALA A 52 -33.51 59.34 42.41
N VAL A 53 -34.24 58.26 42.13
CA VAL A 53 -33.64 56.92 42.03
C VAL A 53 -33.41 56.63 40.55
N CYS A 54 -32.18 56.84 40.11
CA CYS A 54 -31.76 56.49 38.76
C CYS A 54 -31.13 55.09 38.81
N VAL A 55 -31.70 54.14 38.06
CA VAL A 55 -31.19 52.78 37.94
C VAL A 55 -30.38 52.70 36.66
N ALA A 56 -29.19 52.09 36.75
CA ALA A 56 -28.39 51.84 35.55
C ALA A 56 -29.11 50.83 34.66
N VAL A 57 -29.15 51.13 33.37
CA VAL A 57 -29.75 50.29 32.33
C VAL A 57 -28.72 50.00 31.24
N GLY A 58 -29.00 49.00 30.42
CA GLY A 58 -28.08 48.50 29.42
C GLY A 58 -28.69 47.37 28.60
N ALA A 59 -27.89 46.84 27.68
CA ALA A 59 -28.33 45.79 26.77
C ALA A 59 -28.34 44.40 27.44
N CYS A 60 -29.36 43.62 27.07
CA CYS A 60 -29.54 42.24 27.48
C CYS A 60 -29.69 41.34 26.26
N CYS A 61 -28.88 40.30 26.17
CA CYS A 61 -28.99 39.29 25.12
C CYS A 61 -29.92 38.16 25.57
N THR A 62 -31.07 37.98 24.93
CA THR A 62 -32.02 36.91 25.25
C THR A 62 -31.75 35.67 24.40
N PRO A 63 -32.30 34.49 24.77
CA PRO A 63 -32.39 33.35 23.84
C PRO A 63 -33.08 33.77 22.51
N GLY A 64 -32.67 33.20 21.36
CA GLY A 64 -33.17 33.61 20.03
C GLY A 64 -32.27 34.62 19.29
N LEU A 65 -31.07 34.89 19.83
CA LEU A 65 -30.16 35.96 19.43
C LEU A 65 -30.82 37.37 19.44
N ASN A 66 -31.85 37.59 20.26
CA ASN A 66 -32.46 38.91 20.40
C ASN A 66 -31.66 39.75 21.40
N CYS A 67 -31.71 41.06 21.24
CA CYS A 67 -31.13 41.99 22.19
C CYS A 67 -32.17 43.03 22.59
N GLU A 68 -32.38 43.17 23.90
CA GLU A 68 -33.27 44.14 24.51
C GLU A 68 -32.44 45.25 25.16
N GLU A 69 -32.71 46.51 24.81
CA GLU A 69 -32.07 47.69 25.39
C GLU A 69 -32.84 48.19 26.63
N ASP A 70 -32.22 49.11 27.38
CA ASP A 70 -32.84 49.81 28.51
C ASP A 70 -33.37 48.90 29.64
N LEU A 71 -32.83 47.68 29.74
CA LEU A 71 -33.12 46.76 30.83
C LEU A 71 -32.22 47.03 32.03
N THR A 72 -32.72 46.72 33.22
CA THR A 72 -31.86 46.61 34.41
C THR A 72 -31.18 45.24 34.43
N GLU A 73 -30.03 45.14 35.08
CA GLU A 73 -29.29 43.88 35.23
C GLU A 73 -30.18 42.75 35.81
N ASP A 74 -30.93 43.06 36.87
CA ASP A 74 -31.85 42.10 37.50
C ASP A 74 -32.97 41.65 36.55
N HIS A 75 -33.53 42.58 35.77
CA HIS A 75 -34.55 42.23 34.79
C HIS A 75 -33.97 41.33 33.69
N CYS A 76 -32.78 41.67 33.19
CA CYS A 76 -32.08 40.88 32.18
C CYS A 76 -31.90 39.41 32.61
N PHE A 77 -31.45 39.17 33.84
CA PHE A 77 -31.33 37.82 34.37
C PHE A 77 -32.69 37.15 34.59
N SER A 78 -33.72 37.91 34.97
CA SER A 78 -35.06 37.36 35.20
C SER A 78 -35.75 36.84 33.93
N ILE A 79 -35.40 37.38 32.76
CA ILE A 79 -35.87 36.89 31.45
C ILE A 79 -34.94 35.84 30.83
N GLY A 80 -33.95 35.34 31.61
CA GLY A 80 -32.98 34.35 31.15
C GLY A 80 -31.96 34.91 30.14
N GLY A 81 -31.79 36.23 30.10
CA GLY A 81 -30.82 36.89 29.23
C GLY A 81 -29.46 37.11 29.87
N ARG A 82 -28.46 37.34 29.03
CA ARG A 82 -27.08 37.66 29.40
C ARG A 82 -26.89 39.18 29.39
N TRP A 83 -26.52 39.73 30.55
CA TRP A 83 -26.23 41.15 30.72
C TRP A 83 -24.94 41.54 30.01
N ILE A 84 -24.99 42.58 29.18
CA ILE A 84 -23.84 43.05 28.39
C ILE A 84 -23.05 44.13 29.14
N GLY A 85 -23.74 44.95 29.93
CA GLY A 85 -23.13 45.95 30.79
C GLY A 85 -23.95 47.23 30.87
N VAL A 86 -23.63 48.07 31.85
CA VAL A 86 -24.28 49.38 32.01
C VAL A 86 -23.99 50.29 30.82
N SER A 87 -24.99 51.05 30.36
CA SER A 87 -24.90 51.95 29.20
C SER A 87 -24.41 51.30 27.91
N THR A 88 -24.51 49.98 27.81
CA THR A 88 -24.30 49.26 26.54
C THR A 88 -25.60 49.29 25.75
N ASP A 89 -25.48 49.44 24.45
CA ASP A 89 -26.57 49.27 23.50
C ASP A 89 -26.42 47.91 22.79
N CYS A 90 -27.40 47.56 21.97
CA CYS A 90 -27.36 46.33 21.19
C CYS A 90 -26.43 46.44 19.96
N ILE A 91 -25.53 47.43 19.92
CA ILE A 91 -24.65 47.70 18.78
C ILE A 91 -23.19 47.78 19.23
N PRO A 92 -22.27 46.96 18.70
CA PRO A 92 -22.44 46.04 17.57
C PRO A 92 -22.88 44.61 17.99
N MET A 93 -23.99 44.13 17.41
CA MET A 93 -24.30 42.69 17.29
C MET A 93 -23.17 41.96 16.54
N PRO A 94 -22.92 40.67 16.83
CA PRO A 94 -23.83 39.74 17.51
C PRO A 94 -23.62 39.66 19.03
N CYS A 95 -24.70 39.38 19.76
CA CYS A 95 -24.61 38.81 21.11
C CYS A 95 -23.68 37.58 21.12
N PRO A 96 -22.86 37.35 22.16
CA PRO A 96 -22.07 36.12 22.26
C PRO A 96 -22.99 34.93 22.47
N PHE A 97 -22.88 33.91 21.61
CA PHE A 97 -23.77 32.75 21.60
C PHE A 97 -23.01 31.50 21.99
N GLU A 98 -23.66 30.66 22.79
CA GLU A 98 -23.16 29.32 23.05
C GLU A 98 -23.91 28.32 22.18
N GLY A 99 -23.20 27.29 21.77
CA GLY A 99 -23.76 26.13 21.09
C GLY A 99 -23.15 24.86 21.66
N ALA A 100 -23.76 23.73 21.34
CA ALA A 100 -23.24 22.43 21.67
C ALA A 100 -21.89 22.23 20.97
N CYS A 101 -20.89 21.91 21.78
CA CYS A 101 -19.55 21.60 21.38
C CYS A 101 -19.31 20.10 21.62
N CYS A 102 -19.27 19.31 20.55
CA CYS A 102 -18.97 17.88 20.66
C CYS A 102 -17.46 17.65 20.63
N PHE A 103 -16.94 16.92 21.61
CA PHE A 103 -15.56 16.48 21.61
C PHE A 103 -15.41 15.08 21.03
N THR A 104 -14.18 14.73 20.65
CA THR A 104 -13.88 13.42 20.04
C THR A 104 -14.10 12.25 21.00
N ASP A 105 -14.13 12.48 22.32
CA ASP A 105 -14.47 11.48 23.33
C ASP A 105 -15.99 11.30 23.53
N GLY A 106 -16.80 12.05 22.79
CA GLY A 106 -18.26 12.01 22.84
C GLY A 106 -18.88 12.88 23.95
N THR A 107 -18.07 13.63 24.69
CA THR A 107 -18.59 14.63 25.63
C THR A 107 -19.14 15.86 24.90
N CYS A 108 -20.07 16.56 25.56
CA CYS A 108 -20.67 17.79 25.04
C CYS A 108 -20.59 18.90 26.09
N THR A 109 -20.14 20.10 25.69
CA THR A 109 -20.24 21.33 26.49
C THR A 109 -21.00 22.40 25.72
N THR A 110 -21.64 23.33 26.42
CA THR A 110 -22.29 24.49 25.80
C THR A 110 -21.36 25.68 25.97
N GLU A 111 -20.75 26.12 24.87
CA GLU A 111 -19.74 27.18 24.86
C GLU A 111 -19.77 27.94 23.53
N ASP A 112 -19.06 29.06 23.48
CA ASP A 112 -18.86 29.83 22.25
C ASP A 112 -18.21 28.97 21.13
N MET A 113 -18.62 29.20 19.88
CA MET A 113 -18.22 28.37 18.75
C MET A 113 -16.72 28.44 18.44
N ASP A 114 -16.11 29.61 18.60
CA ASP A 114 -14.68 29.77 18.38
C ASP A 114 -13.89 29.16 19.53
N LEU A 115 -14.37 29.33 20.77
CA LEU A 115 -13.81 28.64 21.93
C LEU A 115 -13.91 27.10 21.82
N CYS A 116 -15.02 26.60 21.27
CA CYS A 116 -15.21 25.19 20.98
C CYS A 116 -14.14 24.66 20.02
N ARG A 117 -13.90 25.38 18.91
CA ARG A 117 -12.85 25.03 17.93
C ARG A 117 -11.46 25.13 18.54
N ASP A 118 -11.17 26.18 19.30
CA ASP A 118 -9.88 26.39 19.98
C ASP A 118 -9.60 25.30 21.03
N SER A 119 -10.65 24.75 21.63
CA SER A 119 -10.58 23.62 22.56
C SER A 119 -10.48 22.27 21.86
N GLY A 120 -10.44 22.23 20.52
CA GLY A 120 -10.39 21.01 19.72
C GLY A 120 -11.73 20.28 19.59
N GLY A 121 -12.83 20.93 19.95
CA GLY A 121 -14.18 20.44 19.79
C GLY A 121 -14.80 20.81 18.45
N PHE A 122 -15.96 20.20 18.17
CA PHE A 122 -16.71 20.33 16.94
C PHE A 122 -18.06 21.00 17.23
N PRO A 123 -18.27 22.25 16.81
CA PRO A 123 -19.52 22.95 17.07
C PRO A 123 -20.68 22.30 16.29
N ARG A 124 -21.86 22.29 16.91
CA ARG A 124 -23.08 21.69 16.36
C ARG A 124 -24.12 22.68 15.84
N GLY A 125 -23.75 23.96 15.86
CA GLY A 125 -24.49 25.08 15.29
C GLY A 125 -24.99 26.03 16.37
N LEU A 126 -25.30 27.25 15.98
CA LEU A 126 -25.84 28.25 16.92
C LEU A 126 -27.19 27.82 17.51
N GLU A 127 -27.37 28.09 18.80
CA GLU A 127 -28.60 27.81 19.57
C GLU A 127 -28.97 26.33 19.71
N ILE A 128 -28.07 25.43 19.33
CA ILE A 128 -28.25 24.00 19.55
C ILE A 128 -27.63 23.67 20.90
N LEU A 129 -28.42 23.17 21.86
CA LEU A 129 -27.93 22.81 23.19
C LEU A 129 -27.45 21.36 23.23
N CYS A 130 -26.62 21.02 24.22
CA CYS A 130 -26.10 19.66 24.36
C CYS A 130 -27.19 18.61 24.61
N ASP A 131 -28.31 18.99 25.22
CA ASP A 131 -29.45 18.10 25.44
C ASP A 131 -30.14 17.68 24.13
N ASP A 132 -29.95 18.46 23.06
CA ASP A 132 -30.54 18.23 21.73
C ASP A 132 -29.55 17.55 20.76
N VAL A 133 -28.34 17.23 21.22
CA VAL A 133 -27.24 16.71 20.39
C VAL A 133 -26.75 15.37 20.89
N VAL A 134 -26.52 14.47 19.95
CA VAL A 134 -25.83 13.21 20.20
C VAL A 134 -24.38 13.33 19.70
N CYS A 135 -23.42 13.48 20.62
CA CYS A 135 -21.99 13.58 20.30
C CYS A 135 -21.28 12.22 20.11
N VAL A 136 -22.04 11.15 20.00
CA VAL A 136 -21.57 9.84 19.52
C VAL A 136 -22.27 9.52 18.20
N GLY A 137 -21.79 8.52 17.47
CA GLY A 137 -22.42 8.12 16.22
C GLY A 137 -22.01 6.74 15.77
N ALA A 138 -22.50 6.38 14.59
CA ALA A 138 -22.12 5.14 13.94
C ALA A 138 -20.62 5.13 13.58
N CYS A 139 -20.00 3.97 13.79
CA CYS A 139 -18.61 3.68 13.46
C CYS A 139 -18.55 2.42 12.59
N CYS A 140 -17.89 2.52 11.45
CA CYS A 140 -17.65 1.39 10.56
C CYS A 140 -16.28 0.78 10.84
N LEU A 141 -16.25 -0.49 11.24
CA LEU A 141 -15.04 -1.28 11.49
C LEU A 141 -15.02 -2.43 10.48
N GLY A 142 -14.28 -2.23 9.38
CA GLY A 142 -14.39 -3.11 8.21
C GLY A 142 -15.83 -3.12 7.68
N GLU A 143 -16.40 -4.30 7.48
CA GLU A 143 -17.79 -4.47 7.03
C GLU A 143 -18.85 -4.36 8.15
N SER A 144 -18.42 -4.20 9.41
CA SER A 144 -19.33 -4.14 10.55
C SER A 144 -19.60 -2.70 10.99
N CYS A 145 -20.84 -2.40 11.35
CA CYS A 145 -21.20 -1.09 11.90
C CYS A 145 -21.63 -1.15 13.37
N PHE A 146 -21.14 -0.19 14.17
CA PHE A 146 -21.46 -0.01 15.57
C PHE A 146 -22.13 1.35 15.78
N PRO A 147 -23.38 1.42 16.27
CA PRO A 147 -24.21 2.64 16.14
C PRO A 147 -23.89 3.78 17.12
N ASN A 148 -23.15 3.53 18.22
CA ASN A 148 -22.99 4.48 19.31
C ASN A 148 -21.55 4.46 19.86
N LEU A 149 -20.58 4.89 19.06
CA LEU A 149 -19.19 5.08 19.49
C LEU A 149 -18.83 6.57 19.41
N SER A 150 -17.94 7.01 20.30
CA SER A 150 -17.31 8.32 20.13
C SER A 150 -16.32 8.29 18.94
N PRO A 151 -16.05 9.43 18.29
CA PRO A 151 -15.06 9.50 17.21
C PRO A 151 -13.67 8.96 17.61
N ALA A 152 -13.19 9.28 18.81
CA ALA A 152 -11.90 8.82 19.32
C ALA A 152 -11.87 7.30 19.50
N GLU A 153 -12.93 6.70 20.05
CA GLU A 153 -13.03 5.25 20.18
C GLU A 153 -13.12 4.55 18.82
N CYS A 154 -13.81 5.17 17.86
CA CYS A 154 -13.92 4.66 16.50
C CYS A 154 -12.56 4.63 15.80
N THR A 155 -11.86 5.77 15.77
CA THR A 155 -10.54 5.88 15.14
C THR A 155 -9.49 5.03 15.86
N ALA A 156 -9.55 4.92 17.20
CA ALA A 156 -8.64 4.06 17.96
C ALA A 156 -8.77 2.57 17.60
N GLN A 157 -9.92 2.16 17.07
CA GLN A 157 -10.17 0.80 16.57
C GLN A 157 -9.89 0.67 15.06
N GLY A 158 -9.37 1.71 14.40
CA GLY A 158 -9.15 1.73 12.96
C GLY A 158 -10.44 1.86 12.15
N GLY A 159 -11.50 2.44 12.74
CA GLY A 159 -12.79 2.59 12.12
C GLY A 159 -13.07 3.96 11.51
N ASP A 160 -14.04 3.96 10.60
CA ASP A 160 -14.53 5.13 9.90
C ASP A 160 -15.77 5.71 10.58
N SER A 161 -15.59 6.90 11.16
CA SER A 161 -16.69 7.66 11.77
C SER A 161 -17.71 8.07 10.71
N GLN A 162 -18.98 7.84 11.02
CA GLN A 162 -20.11 8.26 10.18
C GLN A 162 -20.68 9.63 10.59
N GLY A 163 -19.98 10.35 11.48
CA GLY A 163 -20.39 11.64 12.00
C GLY A 163 -21.25 11.55 13.26
N TYR A 164 -21.45 12.69 13.92
CA TYR A 164 -22.21 12.79 15.16
C TYR A 164 -23.70 12.57 14.94
N GLY A 165 -24.33 11.75 15.79
CA GLY A 165 -25.74 11.37 15.69
C GLY A 165 -26.09 10.53 14.47
N ALA A 166 -25.10 10.04 13.72
CA ALA A 166 -25.32 9.23 12.54
C ALA A 166 -25.75 7.81 12.91
N VAL A 167 -26.66 7.26 12.10
CA VAL A 167 -27.08 5.86 12.17
C VAL A 167 -26.19 4.99 11.27
N CYS A 168 -26.16 3.69 11.53
CA CYS A 168 -25.40 2.76 10.72
C CYS A 168 -25.88 2.74 9.26
N PRO A 169 -24.98 2.90 8.28
CA PRO A 169 -25.32 2.71 6.88
C PRO A 169 -25.55 1.23 6.57
N ASP A 170 -26.20 0.97 5.42
CA ASP A 170 -26.42 -0.39 4.94
C ASP A 170 -25.10 -1.11 4.60
N THR A 171 -24.07 -0.35 4.19
CA THR A 171 -22.73 -0.86 3.90
C THR A 171 -21.66 0.07 4.49
N CYS A 172 -20.60 -0.51 5.04
CA CYS A 172 -19.47 0.24 5.61
C CYS A 172 -18.42 0.59 4.54
N ARG A 173 -18.90 1.22 3.46
CA ARG A 173 -18.10 1.66 2.31
C ARG A 173 -18.23 3.17 2.10
N GLN A 174 -18.33 3.92 3.20
CA GLN A 174 -18.46 5.37 3.17
C GLN A 174 -17.87 6.03 4.40
N VAL A 175 -17.40 7.27 4.23
CA VAL A 175 -17.04 8.19 5.30
C VAL A 175 -17.98 9.39 5.28
N VAL A 176 -18.28 9.94 6.45
CA VAL A 176 -19.11 11.13 6.58
C VAL A 176 -18.35 12.22 7.33
N ILE A 177 -18.26 13.38 6.70
CA ILE A 177 -17.70 14.59 7.30
C ILE A 177 -18.86 15.55 7.56
N ASP A 178 -19.13 15.81 8.83
CA ASP A 178 -20.03 16.88 9.28
C ASP A 178 -19.19 18.09 9.68
N SER A 179 -19.41 19.21 9.01
CA SER A 179 -18.68 20.46 9.26
C SER A 179 -19.64 21.62 9.35
N ILE A 180 -19.57 22.37 10.45
CA ILE A 180 -20.33 23.61 10.60
C ILE A 180 -19.39 24.81 10.48
N GLN A 181 -19.74 25.66 9.54
CA GLN A 181 -18.94 26.77 9.05
C GLN A 181 -19.73 28.07 9.28
N GLY A 182 -19.07 29.09 9.84
CA GLY A 182 -19.72 30.31 10.35
C GLY A 182 -19.75 30.36 11.88
N PRO A 183 -20.51 31.31 12.48
CA PRO A 183 -21.21 32.40 11.80
C PRO A 183 -20.24 33.44 11.22
N TRP A 184 -20.45 33.86 9.95
CA TRP A 184 -19.64 34.94 9.34
C TRP A 184 -20.45 36.21 9.16
N GLY A 185 -19.93 37.36 9.57
CA GLY A 185 -20.45 38.67 9.17
C GLY A 185 -20.12 38.97 7.72
N LEU A 186 -21.11 38.95 6.83
CA LEU A 186 -20.89 39.10 5.39
C LEU A 186 -20.82 40.58 4.99
N PRO A 187 -19.76 40.99 4.29
CA PRO A 187 -19.72 40.83 2.83
C PRO A 187 -18.38 40.28 2.30
N GLY A 188 -18.40 39.12 1.62
CA GLY A 188 -17.21 38.53 0.98
C GLY A 188 -17.40 37.07 0.56
N ILE A 189 -16.54 36.58 -0.33
CA ILE A 189 -16.51 35.16 -0.75
C ILE A 189 -15.97 34.33 0.42
N GLN A 190 -16.75 33.36 0.90
CA GLN A 190 -16.30 32.41 1.92
C GLN A 190 -15.69 31.17 1.27
N THR A 191 -14.58 30.68 1.85
CA THR A 191 -13.97 29.42 1.44
C THR A 191 -14.39 28.33 2.42
N ILE A 192 -15.09 27.31 1.91
CA ILE A 192 -15.37 26.11 2.69
C ILE A 192 -14.10 25.27 2.75
N VAL A 193 -13.67 24.93 3.97
CA VAL A 193 -12.57 24.00 4.21
C VAL A 193 -13.14 22.76 4.88
N THR A 194 -12.85 21.60 4.32
CA THR A 194 -13.17 20.30 4.89
C THR A 194 -11.91 19.44 4.90
N PRO A 195 -11.75 18.52 5.88
CA PRO A 195 -10.67 17.56 5.87
C PRO A 195 -10.58 16.83 4.53
N ALA A 196 -9.37 16.51 4.09
CA ALA A 196 -9.18 15.66 2.93
C ALA A 196 -9.74 14.25 3.22
N PHE A 197 -10.23 13.60 2.18
CA PHE A 197 -10.56 12.17 2.25
C PHE A 197 -9.28 11.39 2.59
N ASP A 198 -9.34 10.57 3.63
CA ASP A 198 -8.24 9.67 3.98
C ASP A 198 -8.26 8.48 3.01
N ASP A 199 -7.33 8.49 2.05
CA ASP A 199 -7.20 7.44 1.05
C ASP A 199 -6.45 6.19 1.57
N HIS A 200 -6.06 6.20 2.85
CA HIS A 200 -5.28 5.15 3.51
C HIS A 200 -3.95 4.83 2.78
N GLY A 201 -3.34 5.83 2.14
CA GLY A 201 -2.14 5.61 1.32
C GLY A 201 -2.47 5.09 -0.09
N GLY A 202 -3.65 5.44 -0.59
CA GLY A 202 -4.14 5.12 -1.93
C GLY A 202 -4.92 3.81 -2.05
N TYR A 203 -5.21 3.12 -0.95
CA TYR A 203 -6.03 1.89 -0.96
C TYR A 203 -7.52 2.17 -1.07
N ARG A 204 -7.98 3.36 -0.69
CA ARG A 204 -9.39 3.74 -0.80
C ARG A 204 -9.58 4.62 -2.02
N VAL A 205 -10.45 4.17 -2.92
CA VAL A 205 -10.77 4.89 -4.15
C VAL A 205 -12.16 5.51 -4.02
N PRO A 206 -12.28 6.84 -3.98
CA PRO A 206 -13.59 7.50 -3.96
C PRO A 206 -14.38 7.15 -5.22
N THR A 207 -15.57 6.59 -5.05
CA THR A 207 -16.47 6.23 -6.17
C THR A 207 -17.56 7.28 -6.36
N SER A 208 -18.04 7.87 -5.27
CA SER A 208 -18.99 8.97 -5.32
C SER A 208 -18.86 9.86 -4.09
N SER A 209 -19.26 11.12 -4.24
CA SER A 209 -19.39 12.04 -3.11
C SER A 209 -20.72 12.76 -3.21
N ARG A 210 -21.45 12.79 -2.09
CA ARG A 210 -22.68 13.55 -1.93
C ARG A 210 -22.41 14.65 -0.92
N ILE A 211 -22.63 15.89 -1.33
CA ILE A 211 -22.57 17.04 -0.44
C ILE A 211 -23.98 17.55 -0.22
N GLU A 212 -24.40 17.58 1.03
CA GLU A 212 -25.65 18.18 1.49
C GLU A 212 -25.29 19.43 2.30
N ILE A 213 -25.82 20.58 1.87
CA ILE A 213 -25.63 21.86 2.57
C ILE A 213 -26.97 22.32 3.11
N GLN A 214 -27.00 22.61 4.40
CA GLN A 214 -28.05 23.37 5.07
C GLN A 214 -27.49 24.73 5.46
N GLY A 215 -28.26 25.79 5.30
CA GLY A 215 -27.83 27.14 5.62
C GLY A 215 -28.81 27.82 6.54
N ARG A 216 -28.25 28.67 7.41
CA ARG A 216 -28.99 29.53 8.31
C ARG A 216 -28.46 30.94 8.15
N THR A 217 -29.35 31.91 8.13
CA THR A 217 -28.98 33.32 8.19
C THR A 217 -29.60 33.98 9.39
N TRP A 218 -28.91 34.97 9.93
CA TRP A 218 -29.42 35.87 10.96
C TRP A 218 -29.14 37.30 10.56
N THR A 219 -30.11 38.17 10.75
CA THR A 219 -29.96 39.60 10.57
C THR A 219 -30.83 40.32 11.59
N ALA A 220 -30.55 41.59 11.83
CA ALA A 220 -31.35 42.44 12.69
C ALA A 220 -31.64 43.76 11.97
N LEU A 221 -32.64 44.49 12.46
CA LEU A 221 -33.02 45.79 11.96
C LEU A 221 -33.39 46.73 13.11
N ARG A 222 -32.88 47.95 13.07
CA ARG A 222 -33.22 49.02 14.00
C ARG A 222 -33.77 50.22 13.23
N LEU A 223 -34.88 50.75 13.74
CA LEU A 223 -35.45 52.04 13.33
C LEU A 223 -35.38 53.00 14.50
N ARG A 224 -34.95 54.24 14.24
CA ARG A 224 -35.06 55.35 15.17
C ARG A 224 -35.79 56.52 14.54
N ASN A 225 -36.78 57.05 15.25
CA ASN A 225 -37.50 58.23 14.82
C ASN A 225 -36.70 59.48 15.20
N LEU A 226 -36.18 60.21 14.22
CA LEU A 226 -35.46 61.47 14.43
C LEU A 226 -36.35 62.70 14.27
N GLY A 227 -37.64 62.51 13.99
CA GLY A 227 -38.61 63.59 13.82
C GLY A 227 -39.44 63.85 15.07
N ASP A 228 -40.18 64.96 15.04
CA ASP A 228 -41.05 65.42 16.14
C ASP A 228 -42.47 64.84 16.08
N SER A 229 -42.74 63.84 15.22
CA SER A 229 -44.06 63.22 15.07
C SER A 229 -43.94 61.69 15.00
N PRO A 230 -44.94 60.95 15.50
CA PRO A 230 -44.93 59.49 15.42
C PRO A 230 -44.89 59.00 13.97
N ILE A 231 -44.12 57.92 13.72
CA ILE A 231 -43.97 57.32 12.38
C ILE A 231 -44.49 55.87 12.37
N SER A 232 -45.04 55.44 11.23
CA SER A 232 -45.33 54.01 11.00
C SER A 232 -44.01 53.24 10.99
N THR A 233 -43.98 52.04 11.57
CA THR A 233 -42.76 51.22 11.63
C THR A 233 -42.79 50.00 10.71
N SER A 234 -43.82 49.81 9.90
CA SER A 234 -43.88 48.65 9.00
C SER A 234 -42.73 48.63 8.00
N ALA A 235 -41.99 47.53 7.96
CA ALA A 235 -40.92 47.27 7.01
C ALA A 235 -41.05 45.86 6.41
N THR A 236 -40.52 45.68 5.20
CA THR A 236 -40.35 44.34 4.61
C THR A 236 -38.86 44.05 4.54
N LEU A 237 -38.43 42.92 5.12
CA LEU A 237 -37.06 42.47 5.11
C LEU A 237 -36.92 41.25 4.20
N LEU A 238 -36.17 41.41 3.11
CA LEU A 238 -35.71 40.33 2.26
C LEU A 238 -34.36 39.82 2.79
N THR A 239 -34.27 38.53 3.10
CA THR A 239 -33.01 37.86 3.42
C THR A 239 -32.74 36.77 2.39
N GLU A 240 -31.55 36.80 1.80
CA GLU A 240 -31.15 35.85 0.76
C GLU A 240 -29.76 35.30 1.01
N MET A 241 -29.60 34.00 0.78
CA MET A 241 -28.30 33.34 0.66
C MET A 241 -28.25 32.64 -0.69
N LEU A 242 -27.17 32.86 -1.43
CA LEU A 242 -26.91 32.26 -2.72
C LEU A 242 -25.70 31.34 -2.63
N ILE A 243 -25.79 30.19 -3.31
CA ILE A 243 -24.70 29.24 -3.52
C ILE A 243 -24.47 29.16 -5.02
N GLY A 244 -23.29 29.54 -5.49
CA GLY A 244 -22.98 29.58 -6.93
C GLY A 244 -23.92 30.50 -7.73
N GLY A 245 -24.44 31.55 -7.09
CA GLY A 245 -25.41 32.48 -7.69
C GLY A 245 -26.87 31.97 -7.75
N VAL A 246 -27.14 30.76 -7.25
CA VAL A 246 -28.51 30.22 -7.13
C VAL A 246 -29.02 30.51 -5.73
N PRO A 247 -30.23 31.11 -5.57
CA PRO A 247 -30.81 31.34 -4.25
C PRO A 247 -31.10 30.00 -3.57
N PHE A 248 -30.57 29.86 -2.36
CA PHE A 248 -30.69 28.71 -1.48
C PHE A 248 -31.56 29.05 -0.25
N ILE A 249 -31.47 30.30 0.22
CA ILE A 249 -32.41 30.91 1.16
C ILE A 249 -33.00 32.15 0.47
N THR A 250 -34.31 32.30 0.53
CA THR A 250 -35.01 33.53 0.13
C THR A 250 -36.22 33.68 1.02
N ASP A 251 -36.17 34.66 1.90
CA ASP A 251 -37.22 34.88 2.88
C ASP A 251 -37.64 36.34 2.90
N ASN A 252 -38.94 36.58 2.78
CA ASN A 252 -39.55 37.91 2.76
C ASN A 252 -40.40 38.06 4.02
N GLN A 253 -39.82 38.69 5.03
CA GLN A 253 -40.46 38.90 6.32
C GLN A 253 -41.14 40.27 6.34
N ASN A 254 -42.46 40.28 6.55
CA ASN A 254 -43.19 41.52 6.83
C ASN A 254 -43.13 41.79 8.33
N ILE A 255 -42.47 42.87 8.69
CA ILE A 255 -42.21 43.22 10.07
C ILE A 255 -43.34 44.12 10.55
N GLY A 256 -44.10 43.61 11.53
CA GLY A 256 -45.18 44.34 12.20
C GLY A 256 -44.66 45.49 13.06
N CYS A 257 -45.56 46.39 13.47
CA CYS A 257 -45.21 47.56 14.26
C CYS A 257 -44.49 47.18 15.57
N CYS A 258 -43.63 48.08 16.03
CA CYS A 258 -43.14 48.12 17.41
C CYS A 258 -44.33 48.15 18.40
N PRO A 259 -44.16 47.95 19.72
CA PRO A 259 -45.29 48.02 20.65
C PRO A 259 -46.08 49.34 20.49
N GLY A 260 -47.29 49.27 19.89
CA GLY A 260 -48.13 50.43 19.52
C GLY A 260 -48.29 50.65 18.00
N ASP A 261 -49.24 51.49 17.57
CA ASP A 261 -49.53 51.72 16.14
C ASP A 261 -48.51 52.67 15.44
N CYS A 262 -47.70 53.43 16.20
CA CYS A 262 -46.69 54.37 15.69
C CYS A 262 -45.48 54.50 16.65
N LEU A 263 -44.26 54.63 16.11
CA LEU A 263 -43.04 54.90 16.90
C LEU A 263 -42.94 56.39 17.28
N PRO A 264 -42.93 56.74 18.58
CA PRO A 264 -42.87 58.13 19.05
C PRO A 264 -41.60 58.89 18.62
N PRO A 265 -41.61 60.22 18.69
CA PRO A 265 -40.42 61.06 18.48
C PRO A 265 -39.24 60.66 19.36
N LEU A 266 -38.02 60.64 18.78
CA LEU A 266 -36.75 60.34 19.46
C LEU A 266 -36.59 58.93 20.04
N GLU A 267 -37.63 58.10 19.97
CA GLU A 267 -37.57 56.71 20.37
C GLU A 267 -36.98 55.83 19.25
N SER A 268 -36.45 54.68 19.66
CA SER A 268 -35.98 53.64 18.76
C SER A 268 -36.67 52.34 19.04
N CYS A 269 -36.77 51.52 18.00
CA CYS A 269 -37.28 50.19 18.09
C CYS A 269 -36.38 49.26 17.29
N THR A 270 -35.97 48.19 17.96
CA THR A 270 -35.29 47.07 17.34
C THR A 270 -36.34 46.01 17.06
N PHE A 271 -36.41 45.57 15.81
CA PHE A 271 -37.35 44.51 15.49
C PHE A 271 -36.82 43.17 15.97
N GLY A 272 -37.29 42.79 17.16
CA GLY A 272 -37.78 41.45 17.50
C GLY A 272 -36.88 40.26 17.21
N GLY A 273 -35.56 40.43 17.17
CA GLY A 273 -34.64 39.32 17.15
C GLY A 273 -33.85 39.08 15.89
N THR A 274 -33.12 37.97 15.89
CA THR A 274 -32.52 37.48 14.66
C THR A 274 -33.56 36.81 13.79
N PHE A 275 -33.69 37.30 12.56
CA PHE A 275 -34.49 36.64 11.54
C PHE A 275 -33.76 35.38 11.09
N GLN A 276 -34.15 34.23 11.63
CA GLN A 276 -33.63 32.94 11.21
C GLN A 276 -34.38 32.48 9.96
N SER A 277 -33.65 32.42 8.85
CA SER A 277 -34.13 31.77 7.63
C SER A 277 -33.34 30.49 7.43
N ASN A 278 -34.06 29.37 7.28
CA ASN A 278 -33.47 28.05 7.03
C ASN A 278 -33.64 27.71 5.55
N GLY A 279 -32.56 27.30 4.90
CA GLY A 279 -32.64 26.72 3.56
C GLY A 279 -32.92 25.22 3.64
N GLU A 280 -33.62 24.68 2.64
CA GLU A 280 -33.74 23.23 2.48
C GLU A 280 -32.37 22.61 2.19
N ALA A 281 -32.11 21.38 2.61
CA ALA A 281 -30.86 20.71 2.27
C ALA A 281 -30.72 20.56 0.74
N VAL A 282 -29.71 21.20 0.15
CA VAL A 282 -29.45 21.10 -1.29
C VAL A 282 -28.29 20.16 -1.54
N ARG A 283 -28.49 19.26 -2.52
CA ARG A 283 -27.43 18.40 -3.05
C ARG A 283 -26.70 19.11 -4.15
N ILE A 284 -25.40 19.28 -3.97
CA ILE A 284 -24.54 19.89 -4.96
C ILE A 284 -23.55 18.87 -5.52
N ASN A 285 -23.32 18.92 -6.82
CA ASN A 285 -22.15 18.31 -7.45
C ASN A 285 -21.13 19.45 -7.63
N PRO A 286 -20.19 19.62 -6.70
CA PRO A 286 -19.44 20.86 -6.62
C PRO A 286 -18.42 20.98 -7.76
N SER A 287 -18.58 22.01 -8.58
CA SER A 287 -17.48 22.56 -9.39
C SER A 287 -16.75 23.60 -8.53
N TRP A 288 -15.57 23.26 -8.02
CA TRP A 288 -14.82 24.14 -7.13
C TRP A 288 -14.05 25.23 -7.90
N PRO A 289 -13.91 26.45 -7.34
CA PRO A 289 -14.39 26.90 -6.02
C PRO A 289 -15.89 27.25 -6.00
N LEU A 290 -16.54 27.01 -4.85
CA LEU A 290 -17.93 27.42 -4.58
C LEU A 290 -17.96 28.84 -3.99
N GLU A 291 -18.73 29.73 -4.62
CA GLU A 291 -18.98 31.07 -4.09
C GLU A 291 -20.27 31.09 -3.26
N ILE A 292 -20.18 31.62 -2.05
CA ILE A 292 -21.32 31.76 -1.13
C ILE A 292 -21.45 33.21 -0.73
N PHE A 293 -22.67 33.72 -0.85
CA PHE A 293 -23.00 35.09 -0.57
C PHE A 293 -24.35 35.17 0.13
N ALA A 294 -24.43 35.88 1.25
CA ALA A 294 -25.70 36.24 1.86
C ALA A 294 -25.84 37.76 1.95
N ARG A 295 -27.07 38.22 1.77
CA ARG A 295 -27.46 39.62 1.89
C ARG A 295 -28.81 39.72 2.56
N SER A 296 -29.06 40.88 3.14
CA SER A 296 -30.40 41.30 3.48
C SER A 296 -30.67 42.66 2.85
N VAL A 297 -31.91 42.93 2.49
CA VAL A 297 -32.38 44.22 1.97
C VAL A 297 -33.69 44.50 2.69
N ALA A 298 -33.76 45.62 3.41
CA ALA A 298 -35.03 46.07 3.95
C ALA A 298 -35.63 47.19 3.08
N GLU A 299 -36.91 47.04 2.75
CA GLU A 299 -37.70 48.08 2.12
C GLU A 299 -38.63 48.71 3.16
N TYR A 300 -38.66 50.04 3.15
CA TYR A 300 -39.45 50.84 4.10
C TYR A 300 -40.29 51.87 3.37
N THR A 301 -41.55 52.04 3.80
CA THR A 301 -42.49 53.00 3.21
C THR A 301 -43.16 53.85 4.30
N ALA A 302 -42.47 54.89 4.79
CA ALA A 302 -43.13 55.91 5.61
C ALA A 302 -42.54 57.33 5.43
N PRO A 303 -43.36 58.38 5.63
CA PRO A 303 -42.89 59.76 5.68
C PRO A 303 -42.27 60.11 7.05
N GLY A 304 -41.09 60.76 7.07
CA GLY A 304 -40.46 61.26 8.30
C GLY A 304 -38.93 61.30 8.25
N SER A 305 -38.31 61.90 9.27
CA SER A 305 -36.86 61.85 9.50
C SER A 305 -36.54 60.61 10.35
N ILE A 306 -35.79 59.67 9.80
CA ILE A 306 -35.46 58.40 10.46
C ILE A 306 -33.96 58.12 10.40
N GLU A 307 -33.48 57.38 11.38
CA GLU A 307 -32.23 56.64 11.30
C GLU A 307 -32.57 55.16 11.14
N PHE A 308 -32.02 54.57 10.07
CA PHE A 308 -32.21 53.18 9.70
C PHE A 308 -30.86 52.46 9.84
N SER A 309 -30.81 51.45 10.70
CA SER A 309 -29.60 50.65 10.90
C SER A 309 -29.90 49.18 10.59
N GLN A 310 -29.29 48.68 9.53
CA GLN A 310 -29.33 47.28 9.15
C GLN A 310 -28.00 46.62 9.47
N TYR A 311 -28.06 45.49 10.16
CA TYR A 311 -26.87 44.76 10.59
C TYR A 311 -26.38 43.82 9.48
N PRO A 312 -25.08 43.43 9.49
CA PRO A 312 -24.57 42.41 8.58
C PRO A 312 -25.36 41.11 8.74
N VAL A 313 -25.61 40.42 7.63
CA VAL A 313 -26.17 39.07 7.70
C VAL A 313 -25.07 38.14 8.20
N LEU A 314 -25.35 37.45 9.30
CA LEU A 314 -24.58 36.30 9.72
C LEU A 314 -25.04 35.09 8.91
N GLY A 315 -24.10 34.36 8.32
CA GLY A 315 -24.37 33.08 7.68
C GLY A 315 -23.72 31.93 8.44
N GLU A 316 -24.44 30.84 8.64
CA GLU A 316 -23.91 29.54 9.06
C GLU A 316 -24.28 28.50 8.00
N LEU A 317 -23.39 27.56 7.77
CA LEU A 317 -23.60 26.41 6.91
C LEU A 317 -23.32 25.14 7.70
N ASN A 318 -24.28 24.22 7.69
CA ASN A 318 -24.07 22.85 8.09
C ASN A 318 -23.84 22.01 6.82
N ILE A 319 -22.62 21.51 6.68
CA ILE A 319 -22.13 20.83 5.49
C ILE A 319 -21.91 19.37 5.87
N ARG A 320 -22.65 18.48 5.20
CA ARG A 320 -22.50 17.03 5.32
C ARG A 320 -21.95 16.48 4.01
N ILE A 321 -20.74 15.94 4.06
CA ILE A 321 -20.10 15.27 2.92
C ILE A 321 -20.11 13.78 3.20
N THR A 322 -20.79 13.01 2.37
CA THR A 322 -20.73 11.55 2.36
C THR A 322 -19.93 11.10 1.15
N THR A 323 -18.77 10.51 1.39
CA THR A 323 -17.92 9.96 0.34
C THR A 323 -18.00 8.44 0.40
N THR A 324 -18.55 7.84 -0.65
CA THR A 324 -18.54 6.39 -0.85
C THR A 324 -17.24 6.01 -1.54
N PHE A 325 -16.65 4.89 -1.15
CA PHE A 325 -15.38 4.43 -1.66
C PHE A 325 -15.36 2.91 -1.81
N ASP A 326 -14.55 2.45 -2.75
CA ASP A 326 -14.17 1.04 -2.85
C ASP A 326 -12.77 0.87 -2.29
N ILE A 327 -12.45 -0.34 -1.84
CA ILE A 327 -11.15 -0.65 -1.24
C ILE A 327 -10.35 -1.56 -2.19
N LEU A 328 -9.12 -1.16 -2.44
CA LEU A 328 -8.10 -1.95 -3.09
C LEU A 328 -7.40 -2.85 -2.09
N GLY A 329 -6.84 -3.93 -2.60
CA GLY A 329 -6.06 -4.89 -1.85
C GLY A 329 -5.18 -5.69 -2.80
N GLY A 330 -4.25 -6.44 -2.22
CA GLY A 330 -3.36 -7.29 -2.98
C GLY A 330 -4.14 -8.44 -3.62
N CYS A 331 -4.05 -8.56 -4.94
CA CYS A 331 -4.48 -9.74 -5.67
C CYS A 331 -3.28 -10.51 -6.18
N CYS A 332 -3.09 -11.72 -5.68
CA CYS A 332 -2.03 -12.62 -6.13
C CYS A 332 -2.55 -13.50 -7.27
N LEU A 333 -2.00 -13.31 -8.46
CA LEU A 333 -2.29 -14.17 -9.62
C LEU A 333 -1.43 -15.43 -9.57
N CYS A 334 -1.86 -16.46 -10.28
CA CYS A 334 -1.24 -17.79 -10.25
C CYS A 334 0.13 -17.86 -10.92
N ASP A 335 0.56 -16.80 -11.58
CA ASP A 335 1.91 -16.65 -12.14
C ASP A 335 2.89 -15.96 -11.16
N GLY A 336 2.46 -15.75 -9.91
CA GLY A 336 3.22 -15.04 -8.87
C GLY A 336 3.15 -13.52 -8.99
N THR A 337 2.44 -12.98 -9.99
CA THR A 337 2.24 -11.53 -10.13
C THR A 337 1.24 -11.04 -9.09
N CYS A 338 1.62 -10.04 -8.30
CA CYS A 338 0.68 -9.31 -7.46
C CYS A 338 0.24 -7.99 -8.11
N SER A 339 -1.05 -7.72 -8.11
CA SER A 339 -1.60 -6.41 -8.51
C SER A 339 -2.53 -5.86 -7.43
N LEU A 340 -2.49 -4.53 -7.21
CA LEU A 340 -3.50 -3.85 -6.41
C LEU A 340 -4.76 -3.67 -7.26
N THR A 341 -5.85 -4.28 -6.83
CA THR A 341 -7.13 -4.28 -7.57
C THR A 341 -8.30 -4.42 -6.59
N PHE A 342 -9.54 -4.46 -7.08
CA PHE A 342 -10.73 -4.73 -6.26
C PHE A 342 -10.94 -6.24 -6.05
N GLN A 343 -11.59 -6.63 -4.96
CA GLN A 343 -11.86 -8.04 -4.65
C GLN A 343 -12.61 -8.77 -5.79
N SER A 344 -13.60 -8.10 -6.38
CA SER A 344 -14.36 -8.66 -7.52
C SER A 344 -13.48 -8.93 -8.72
N ASP A 345 -12.57 -8.01 -9.01
CA ASP A 345 -11.68 -8.09 -10.17
C ASP A 345 -10.59 -9.14 -9.94
N CYS A 346 -10.13 -9.29 -8.70
CA CYS A 346 -9.23 -10.37 -8.32
C CYS A 346 -9.87 -11.74 -8.54
N ALA A 347 -11.13 -11.91 -8.12
CA ALA A 347 -11.88 -13.14 -8.34
C ALA A 347 -12.09 -13.43 -9.83
N VAL A 348 -12.40 -12.40 -10.64
CA VAL A 348 -12.52 -12.53 -12.09
C VAL A 348 -11.19 -12.90 -12.76
N ALA A 349 -10.08 -12.37 -12.25
CA ALA A 349 -8.74 -12.70 -12.72
C ALA A 349 -8.25 -14.10 -12.26
N GLY A 350 -9.04 -14.81 -11.44
CA GLY A 350 -8.66 -16.10 -10.87
C GLY A 350 -7.54 -16.01 -9.84
N GLY A 351 -7.32 -14.83 -9.24
CA GLY A 351 -6.31 -14.61 -8.21
C GLY A 351 -6.82 -14.84 -6.79
N THR A 352 -5.87 -14.95 -5.86
CA THR A 352 -6.14 -15.02 -4.42
C THR A 352 -6.14 -13.61 -3.82
N TRP A 353 -7.23 -13.23 -3.18
CA TRP A 353 -7.38 -11.93 -2.49
C TRP A 353 -6.66 -11.96 -1.15
N ALA A 354 -5.68 -11.08 -0.95
CA ALA A 354 -4.94 -10.98 0.30
C ALA A 354 -5.72 -10.26 1.42
N GLY A 355 -6.81 -9.58 1.08
CA GLY A 355 -7.64 -8.81 2.01
C GLY A 355 -7.69 -7.32 1.65
N ASP A 356 -8.65 -6.62 2.24
CA ASP A 356 -8.82 -5.17 2.07
C ASP A 356 -7.63 -4.40 2.67
N GLU A 357 -7.18 -3.35 1.98
CA GLU A 357 -6.04 -2.50 2.38
C GLU A 357 -4.71 -3.26 2.58
N THR A 358 -4.58 -4.44 1.95
CA THR A 358 -3.35 -5.22 2.03
C THR A 358 -2.38 -4.86 0.89
N PRO A 359 -1.08 -4.67 1.17
CA PRO A 359 -0.09 -4.39 0.14
C PRO A 359 0.19 -5.59 -0.75
N CYS A 360 0.59 -5.31 -1.98
CA CYS A 360 1.22 -6.32 -2.81
C CYS A 360 2.64 -6.59 -2.33
N LEU A 361 2.91 -7.84 -1.96
CA LEU A 361 4.25 -8.29 -1.62
C LEU A 361 5.01 -8.69 -2.90
N PRO A 362 6.34 -8.44 -2.99
CA PRO A 362 7.15 -8.71 -4.18
C PRO A 362 7.27 -10.19 -4.56
N SER A 363 6.80 -11.09 -3.70
CA SER A 363 6.53 -12.50 -4.00
C SER A 363 5.30 -12.89 -3.19
N CYS A 364 4.11 -12.79 -3.77
CA CYS A 364 2.92 -13.31 -3.11
C CYS A 364 2.99 -14.84 -3.12
N MET A 365 2.77 -15.46 -1.96
CA MET A 365 3.09 -16.87 -1.73
C MET A 365 2.12 -17.76 -2.50
N ASP A 366 2.64 -18.62 -3.36
CA ASP A 366 1.88 -19.53 -4.20
C ASP A 366 1.18 -20.60 -3.35
N THR A 367 -0.01 -20.29 -2.84
CA THR A 367 -0.86 -21.29 -2.19
C THR A 367 -1.73 -22.02 -3.21
N GLY A 368 -2.13 -23.24 -2.88
CA GLY A 368 -2.76 -24.17 -3.80
C GLY A 368 -3.08 -25.49 -3.08
N ALA A 369 -3.52 -26.48 -3.83
CA ALA A 369 -3.93 -27.77 -3.30
C ALA A 369 -2.76 -28.76 -3.23
N CYS A 370 -2.68 -29.47 -2.10
CA CYS A 370 -1.76 -30.55 -1.87
C CYS A 370 -2.53 -31.85 -1.70
N CYS A 371 -2.24 -32.84 -2.54
CA CYS A 371 -2.78 -34.18 -2.45
C CYS A 371 -1.92 -35.03 -1.53
N LEU A 372 -2.50 -35.43 -0.40
CA LEU A 372 -1.88 -36.34 0.56
C LEU A 372 -2.40 -37.77 0.34
N ASP A 373 -1.68 -38.75 0.89
CA ASP A 373 -2.10 -40.15 0.92
C ASP A 373 -2.52 -40.68 -0.46
N CYS A 374 -1.70 -40.44 -1.50
CA CYS A 374 -1.99 -40.85 -2.87
C CYS A 374 -3.32 -40.29 -3.44
N GLY A 375 -3.70 -39.09 -3.00
CA GLY A 375 -4.93 -38.45 -3.40
C GLY A 375 -6.18 -38.91 -2.67
N ALA A 376 -6.04 -39.69 -1.59
CA ALA A 376 -7.15 -39.96 -0.69
C ALA A 376 -7.58 -38.72 0.12
N SER A 377 -6.64 -37.80 0.37
CA SER A 377 -6.87 -36.56 1.11
C SER A 377 -6.34 -35.38 0.31
N CYS A 378 -7.02 -34.25 0.39
CA CYS A 378 -6.60 -33.02 -0.28
C CYS A 378 -6.68 -31.83 0.69
N VAL A 379 -5.64 -31.01 0.73
CA VAL A 379 -5.54 -29.82 1.57
C VAL A 379 -5.39 -28.60 0.67
N ASN A 380 -6.27 -27.61 0.82
CA ASN A 380 -6.19 -26.33 0.11
C ASN A 380 -5.25 -25.35 0.84
N GLU A 381 -4.89 -24.26 0.18
CA GLU A 381 -4.19 -23.10 0.75
C GLU A 381 -2.83 -23.41 1.42
N VAL A 382 -2.13 -24.45 0.94
CA VAL A 382 -0.78 -24.82 1.42
C VAL A 382 0.26 -24.32 0.43
N SER A 383 1.50 -24.08 0.87
CA SER A 383 2.60 -23.74 -0.05
C SER A 383 3.25 -25.00 -0.64
N GLU A 384 3.97 -24.87 -1.76
CA GLU A 384 4.72 -25.99 -2.36
C GLU A 384 5.68 -26.64 -1.34
N GLN A 385 6.42 -25.84 -0.58
CA GLN A 385 7.32 -26.34 0.47
C GLN A 385 6.58 -27.07 1.59
N GLU A 386 5.43 -26.55 2.03
CA GLU A 386 4.58 -27.19 3.03
C GLU A 386 4.04 -28.52 2.51
N CYS A 387 3.61 -28.54 1.24
CA CYS A 387 3.15 -29.75 0.58
C CYS A 387 4.25 -30.81 0.46
N SER A 388 5.46 -30.41 0.07
CA SER A 388 6.64 -31.30 0.08
C SER A 388 6.97 -31.81 1.48
N ARG A 389 6.81 -30.98 2.52
CA ARG A 389 7.01 -31.36 3.92
C ARG A 389 5.98 -32.38 4.43
N LEU A 390 4.79 -32.37 3.85
CA LEU A 390 3.72 -33.32 4.11
C LEU A 390 3.82 -34.58 3.22
N SER A 391 4.89 -34.71 2.41
CA SER A 391 5.03 -35.79 1.42
C SER A 391 3.83 -35.88 0.47
N GLY A 392 3.23 -34.73 0.15
CA GLY A 392 2.10 -34.63 -0.75
C GLY A 392 2.49 -34.21 -2.16
N GLN A 393 1.61 -34.50 -3.11
CA GLN A 393 1.71 -34.02 -4.48
C GLN A 393 1.09 -32.63 -4.59
N TRP A 394 1.92 -31.66 -4.96
CA TRP A 394 1.48 -30.30 -5.23
C TRP A 394 0.76 -30.23 -6.57
N LEU A 395 -0.46 -29.69 -6.60
CA LEU A 395 -1.26 -29.56 -7.82
C LEU A 395 -0.99 -28.25 -8.59
N GLY A 396 -0.07 -27.41 -8.12
CA GLY A 396 0.26 -26.12 -8.71
C GLY A 396 -0.36 -24.93 -7.98
N ALA A 397 0.15 -23.73 -8.25
CA ALA A 397 -0.38 -22.49 -7.70
C ALA A 397 -1.87 -22.30 -8.07
N CYS A 398 -2.68 -21.76 -7.14
CA CYS A 398 -4.13 -21.58 -7.28
C CYS A 398 -4.97 -22.85 -7.53
N SER A 399 -4.37 -24.04 -7.48
CA SER A 399 -5.13 -25.27 -7.60
C SER A 399 -6.04 -25.45 -6.37
N THR A 400 -7.22 -26.03 -6.59
CA THR A 400 -8.14 -26.40 -5.51
C THR A 400 -8.41 -27.90 -5.53
N CYS A 401 -8.84 -28.42 -4.39
CA CYS A 401 -9.25 -29.82 -4.25
C CYS A 401 -10.51 -30.18 -5.06
N ASP A 402 -11.20 -29.22 -5.68
CA ASP A 402 -12.39 -29.45 -6.50
C ASP A 402 -12.07 -30.22 -7.80
N GLY A 403 -10.82 -30.15 -8.27
CA GLY A 403 -10.32 -30.95 -9.39
C GLY A 403 -10.16 -32.45 -9.06
N GLY A 404 -10.24 -32.79 -7.77
CA GLY A 404 -9.97 -34.12 -7.24
C GLY A 404 -8.47 -34.46 -7.26
N CYS A 405 -8.04 -35.27 -6.31
CA CYS A 405 -6.71 -35.86 -6.36
C CYS A 405 -6.76 -37.18 -7.12
N LYS A 406 -6.11 -37.23 -8.27
CA LYS A 406 -5.86 -38.49 -8.98
C LYS A 406 -4.41 -38.89 -8.72
N PRO A 407 -4.15 -40.09 -8.16
CA PRO A 407 -2.78 -40.55 -8.02
C PRO A 407 -2.17 -40.70 -9.41
N LEU A 408 -1.10 -39.95 -9.68
CA LEU A 408 -0.21 -40.26 -10.80
C LEU A 408 0.54 -41.56 -10.48
N GLN A 409 0.73 -42.38 -11.50
CA GLN A 409 1.41 -43.66 -11.40
C GLN A 409 2.55 -43.71 -12.43
N ALA A 410 3.74 -44.06 -11.99
CA ALA A 410 4.90 -44.18 -12.86
C ALA A 410 4.82 -45.42 -13.73
N CYS A 411 4.84 -45.21 -15.03
CA CYS A 411 4.90 -46.24 -16.04
C CYS A 411 6.27 -46.20 -16.71
N VAL A 412 7.03 -47.29 -16.59
CA VAL A 412 8.36 -47.42 -17.20
C VAL A 412 8.24 -48.18 -18.51
N LEU A 413 8.65 -47.55 -19.60
CA LEU A 413 8.66 -48.10 -20.96
C LEU A 413 9.89 -48.98 -21.21
N CYS A 414 9.83 -49.77 -22.28
CA CYS A 414 10.88 -50.71 -22.68
C CYS A 414 12.26 -50.08 -22.92
N ASP A 415 12.32 -48.80 -23.29
CA ASP A 415 13.57 -48.08 -23.52
C ASP A 415 14.17 -47.46 -22.24
N GLY A 416 13.50 -47.66 -21.10
CA GLY A 416 13.86 -47.06 -19.82
C GLY A 416 13.28 -45.66 -19.62
N THR A 417 12.46 -45.15 -20.54
CA THR A 417 11.71 -43.90 -20.33
C THR A 417 10.64 -44.12 -19.26
N CYS A 418 10.56 -43.23 -18.28
CA CYS A 418 9.46 -43.21 -17.32
C CYS A 418 8.49 -42.08 -17.67
N ILE A 419 7.20 -42.40 -17.65
CA ILE A 419 6.10 -41.43 -17.82
C ILE A 419 5.06 -41.59 -16.71
N ASP A 420 4.55 -40.48 -16.20
CA ASP A 420 3.47 -40.47 -15.21
C ASP A 420 2.12 -40.64 -15.94
N VAL A 421 1.33 -41.64 -15.55
CA VAL A 421 0.00 -41.94 -16.13
C VAL A 421 -1.10 -41.87 -15.08
N GLU A 422 -2.36 -41.68 -15.50
CA GLU A 422 -3.51 -41.60 -14.57
C GLU A 422 -4.12 -42.99 -14.27
N SER A 423 -3.70 -44.05 -14.99
CA SER A 423 -4.20 -45.40 -14.75
C SER A 423 -3.28 -46.50 -15.29
N GLU A 424 -3.33 -47.67 -14.66
CA GLU A 424 -2.67 -48.90 -15.14
C GLU A 424 -3.03 -49.22 -16.61
N LYS A 425 -4.27 -48.96 -17.02
CA LYS A 425 -4.73 -49.20 -18.38
C LYS A 425 -3.97 -48.35 -19.41
N GLU A 426 -3.65 -47.12 -19.05
CA GLU A 426 -2.87 -46.20 -19.90
C GLU A 426 -1.42 -46.67 -20.01
N CYS A 427 -0.83 -47.16 -18.91
CA CYS A 427 0.51 -47.77 -18.93
C CYS A 427 0.58 -49.01 -19.85
N LEU A 428 -0.44 -49.87 -19.78
CA LEU A 428 -0.54 -51.08 -20.61
C LEU A 428 -0.67 -50.76 -22.11
N VAL A 429 -1.34 -49.67 -22.47
CA VAL A 429 -1.45 -49.21 -23.88
C VAL A 429 -0.09 -48.76 -24.42
N LEU A 430 0.79 -48.28 -23.55
CA LEU A 430 2.13 -47.81 -23.89
C LEU A 430 3.17 -48.93 -23.83
N GLU A 431 2.73 -50.18 -23.63
CA GLU A 431 3.60 -51.36 -23.47
C GLU A 431 4.63 -51.20 -22.34
N GLY A 432 4.28 -50.37 -21.33
CA GLY A 432 5.10 -50.13 -20.16
C GLY A 432 4.69 -51.00 -18.97
N GLN A 433 5.54 -51.03 -17.95
CA GLN A 433 5.29 -51.70 -16.69
C GLN A 433 5.09 -50.67 -15.56
N LEU A 434 4.04 -50.87 -14.78
CA LEU A 434 3.75 -50.07 -13.59
C LEU A 434 4.64 -50.54 -12.43
N ILE A 435 5.31 -49.60 -11.75
CA ILE A 435 6.30 -49.93 -10.70
C ILE A 435 5.60 -50.26 -9.37
N GLU A 436 4.73 -49.38 -8.89
CA GLU A 436 3.86 -49.55 -7.71
C GLU A 436 2.76 -48.48 -7.72
N GLU A 437 1.68 -48.70 -6.95
CA GLU A 437 0.68 -47.64 -6.74
C GLU A 437 1.35 -46.45 -6.03
N CYS A 438 1.19 -45.25 -6.58
CA CYS A 438 1.72 -43.97 -6.08
C CYS A 438 3.20 -43.66 -6.33
N ALA A 439 3.93 -44.44 -7.12
CA ALA A 439 5.24 -44.00 -7.58
C ALA A 439 5.12 -42.93 -8.66
N ILE A 440 6.01 -41.94 -8.66
CA ILE A 440 6.15 -40.93 -9.73
C ILE A 440 7.53 -41.01 -10.37
N CYS A 441 7.63 -40.68 -11.64
CA CYS A 441 8.86 -40.81 -12.41
C CYS A 441 10.02 -39.94 -11.90
N ALA A 442 9.72 -38.87 -11.17
CA ALA A 442 10.72 -38.03 -10.53
C ALA A 442 11.56 -38.79 -9.46
N GLU A 443 11.00 -39.85 -8.88
CA GLU A 443 11.66 -40.63 -7.82
C GLU A 443 12.22 -41.96 -8.33
N ILE A 444 11.97 -42.31 -9.61
CA ILE A 444 12.42 -43.55 -10.22
C ILE A 444 13.63 -43.28 -11.12
N THR A 445 14.78 -43.85 -10.76
CA THR A 445 15.91 -43.97 -11.70
C THR A 445 15.58 -45.06 -12.71
N ALA A 446 14.87 -44.69 -13.77
CA ALA A 446 14.31 -45.65 -14.71
C ALA A 446 15.41 -46.39 -15.49
N ALA A 447 15.37 -47.72 -15.42
CA ALA A 447 16.22 -48.62 -16.17
C ALA A 447 15.31 -49.60 -16.94
N ALA A 448 15.67 -49.92 -18.17
CA ALA A 448 14.90 -50.87 -18.98
C ALA A 448 14.78 -52.23 -18.27
N PHE A 449 13.56 -52.78 -18.20
CA PHE A 449 13.27 -54.11 -17.66
C PHE A 449 13.34 -55.19 -18.74
N GLY A 450 13.62 -56.45 -18.36
CA GLY A 450 13.85 -57.55 -19.30
C GLY A 450 14.25 -58.85 -18.60
N ALA A 451 14.34 -59.93 -19.35
CA ALA A 451 14.70 -61.25 -18.86
C ALA A 451 16.17 -61.28 -18.42
N CYS A 452 16.37 -61.65 -17.15
CA CYS A 452 17.67 -61.87 -16.54
C CYS A 452 17.87 -63.36 -16.27
N CYS A 453 18.84 -63.97 -16.95
CA CYS A 453 19.23 -65.35 -16.70
C CYS A 453 20.32 -65.39 -15.62
N ILE A 454 19.96 -65.81 -14.41
CA ILE A 454 20.90 -66.04 -13.32
C ILE A 454 21.30 -67.52 -13.32
N CYS A 455 22.57 -67.81 -13.07
CA CYS A 455 23.09 -69.17 -13.15
C CYS A 455 22.44 -70.12 -12.15
N ASN A 456 21.89 -71.23 -12.66
CA ASN A 456 21.16 -72.26 -11.92
C ASN A 456 19.89 -71.78 -11.20
N GLU A 457 19.41 -70.57 -11.48
CA GLU A 457 18.14 -70.04 -11.01
C GLU A 457 17.16 -69.90 -12.19
N PRO A 458 15.83 -69.99 -11.96
CA PRO A 458 14.86 -69.66 -12.99
C PRO A 458 15.05 -68.21 -13.43
N CYS A 459 14.81 -67.94 -14.71
CA CYS A 459 14.85 -66.59 -15.26
C CYS A 459 13.97 -65.63 -14.45
N GLN A 460 14.48 -64.44 -14.17
CA GLN A 460 13.74 -63.38 -13.46
C GLN A 460 13.68 -62.11 -14.31
N THR A 461 12.57 -61.39 -14.26
CA THR A 461 12.49 -60.04 -14.81
C THR A 461 13.23 -59.08 -13.88
N ALA A 462 14.23 -58.39 -14.39
CA ALA A 462 15.02 -57.40 -13.64
C ALA A 462 15.25 -56.15 -14.51
N THR A 463 15.90 -55.11 -13.98
CA THR A 463 16.49 -54.04 -14.78
C THR A 463 17.87 -54.46 -15.31
N LEU A 464 18.41 -53.78 -16.33
CA LEU A 464 19.78 -54.03 -16.82
C LEU A 464 20.82 -53.99 -15.68
N SER A 465 20.73 -52.99 -14.80
CA SER A 465 21.64 -52.84 -13.65
C SER A 465 21.45 -53.96 -12.63
N ASN A 466 20.20 -54.24 -12.22
CA ASN A 466 19.92 -55.27 -11.22
C ASN A 466 20.30 -56.66 -11.76
N CYS A 467 20.16 -56.90 -13.07
CA CYS A 467 20.60 -58.15 -13.67
C CYS A 467 22.13 -58.33 -13.59
N ALA A 468 22.89 -57.25 -13.84
CA ALA A 468 24.33 -57.26 -13.67
C ALA A 468 24.74 -57.45 -12.20
N ASP A 469 24.05 -56.79 -11.26
CA ASP A 469 24.31 -56.92 -9.82
C ASP A 469 24.02 -58.34 -9.30
N LEU A 470 23.01 -59.00 -9.86
CA LEU A 470 22.68 -60.41 -9.58
C LEU A 470 23.64 -61.40 -10.27
N GLY A 471 24.64 -60.92 -11.01
CA GLY A 471 25.57 -61.75 -11.78
C GLY A 471 24.88 -62.52 -12.91
N GLY A 472 23.71 -62.05 -13.37
CA GLY A 472 22.93 -62.65 -14.43
C GLY A 472 23.27 -62.09 -15.82
N THR A 473 22.90 -62.85 -16.85
CA THR A 473 23.03 -62.41 -18.25
C THR A 473 21.73 -61.76 -18.70
N TRP A 474 21.83 -60.52 -19.17
CA TRP A 474 20.71 -59.77 -19.73
C TRP A 474 20.38 -60.22 -21.15
N ILE A 475 19.13 -60.61 -21.40
CA ILE A 475 18.71 -61.11 -22.72
C ILE A 475 18.28 -59.97 -23.65
N GLY A 476 17.91 -58.81 -23.10
CA GLY A 476 17.49 -57.64 -23.85
C GLY A 476 16.31 -56.92 -23.20
N SER A 477 16.13 -55.64 -23.50
CA SER A 477 14.98 -54.88 -22.99
C SER A 477 13.66 -55.49 -23.47
N CYS A 478 12.69 -55.62 -22.58
CA CYS A 478 11.38 -56.26 -22.80
C CYS A 478 11.43 -57.71 -23.29
N SER A 479 12.54 -58.41 -23.06
CA SER A 479 12.59 -59.86 -23.24
C SER A 479 11.83 -60.59 -22.13
N ASP A 480 11.10 -61.65 -22.51
CA ASP A 480 10.32 -62.48 -21.57
C ASP A 480 11.10 -63.72 -21.15
N CYS A 481 11.10 -63.99 -19.85
CA CYS A 481 11.67 -65.18 -19.24
C CYS A 481 11.04 -66.50 -19.71
N SER A 482 9.85 -66.45 -20.30
CA SER A 482 9.22 -67.60 -20.94
C SER A 482 9.91 -68.03 -22.25
N ALA A 483 10.67 -67.13 -22.88
CA ALA A 483 11.38 -67.35 -24.15
C ALA A 483 12.91 -67.38 -24.00
N ALA A 484 13.45 -67.11 -22.80
CA ALA A 484 14.88 -67.03 -22.54
C ALA A 484 15.50 -68.44 -22.29
N PRO A 485 16.53 -68.86 -23.04
CA PRO A 485 17.18 -70.16 -22.85
C PRO A 485 18.19 -70.09 -21.70
N CYS A 486 17.73 -70.01 -20.46
CA CYS A 486 18.62 -70.03 -19.29
C CYS A 486 19.01 -71.48 -18.95
N GLY A 487 20.22 -71.92 -19.34
CA GLY A 487 20.79 -73.20 -18.90
C GLY A 487 22.04 -73.70 -19.65
N GLY A 488 23.13 -73.95 -18.90
CA GLY A 488 24.10 -75.03 -19.19
C GLY A 488 25.34 -74.76 -20.06
N GLN A 489 25.60 -73.55 -20.55
CA GLN A 489 26.80 -73.26 -21.34
C GLN A 489 27.89 -72.58 -20.51
N GLY A 490 29.15 -72.98 -20.70
CA GLY A 490 30.34 -72.44 -20.04
C GLY A 490 31.50 -72.29 -21.01
N GLY A 491 32.61 -71.71 -20.55
CA GLY A 491 33.71 -71.32 -21.41
C GLY A 491 34.65 -72.50 -21.68
N CYS A 492 34.86 -72.82 -22.95
CA CYS A 492 35.80 -73.86 -23.37
C CYS A 492 36.96 -73.27 -24.16
N CYS A 493 38.19 -73.39 -23.65
CA CYS A 493 39.39 -73.00 -24.39
C CYS A 493 39.86 -74.13 -25.31
N LEU A 494 39.71 -73.98 -26.63
CA LEU A 494 40.12 -75.00 -27.61
C LEU A 494 41.57 -74.77 -28.06
N CYS A 495 42.38 -75.84 -28.11
CA CYS A 495 43.78 -75.74 -28.53
C CYS A 495 43.90 -75.66 -30.06
N GLY A 496 44.26 -74.48 -30.59
CA GLY A 496 44.53 -74.22 -32.00
C GLY A 496 45.62 -73.14 -32.21
N PRO A 497 46.04 -72.84 -33.45
CA PRO A 497 47.06 -71.82 -33.74
C PRO A 497 46.64 -70.38 -33.39
N VAL A 498 45.35 -70.18 -33.10
CA VAL A 498 44.79 -69.04 -32.38
C VAL A 498 43.91 -69.66 -31.29
N GLU A 499 44.13 -69.32 -30.02
CA GLU A 499 43.31 -69.85 -28.91
C GLU A 499 41.93 -69.21 -28.96
N GLU A 500 40.92 -69.99 -29.35
CA GLU A 500 39.52 -69.54 -29.44
C GLU A 500 38.75 -70.11 -28.25
N CYS A 501 38.04 -69.23 -27.53
CA CYS A 501 37.12 -69.63 -26.47
C CYS A 501 35.73 -69.81 -27.08
N ALA A 502 35.12 -70.99 -26.90
CA ALA A 502 33.78 -71.29 -27.36
C ALA A 502 32.81 -71.54 -26.18
N PRO A 503 31.57 -71.02 -26.21
CA PRO A 503 30.54 -71.38 -25.24
C PRO A 503 30.02 -72.78 -25.58
N LEU A 504 30.54 -73.79 -24.90
CA LEU A 504 30.15 -75.20 -25.06
C LEU A 504 29.63 -75.73 -23.72
N ASP A 505 29.02 -76.90 -23.70
CA ASP A 505 28.87 -77.63 -22.44
C ASP A 505 30.17 -78.39 -22.09
N GLU A 506 30.29 -78.85 -20.84
CA GLU A 506 31.49 -79.52 -20.32
C GLU A 506 31.86 -80.77 -21.14
N ILE A 507 30.86 -81.52 -21.61
CA ILE A 507 31.07 -82.77 -22.34
C ILE A 507 31.64 -82.48 -23.72
N ASP A 508 31.04 -81.52 -24.44
CA ASP A 508 31.49 -81.11 -25.76
C ASP A 508 32.85 -80.41 -25.70
N CYS A 509 33.14 -79.67 -24.63
CA CYS A 509 34.45 -79.06 -24.40
C CYS A 509 35.58 -80.10 -24.29
N HIS A 510 35.36 -81.13 -23.48
CA HIS A 510 36.33 -82.22 -23.32
C HIS A 510 36.44 -83.08 -24.57
N ALA A 511 35.35 -83.30 -25.31
CA ALA A 511 35.35 -84.06 -26.55
C ALA A 511 36.21 -83.40 -27.65
N LEU A 512 36.29 -82.06 -27.65
CA LEU A 512 37.14 -81.29 -28.56
C LEU A 512 38.56 -81.04 -28.03
N GLY A 513 38.92 -81.64 -26.88
CA GLY A 513 40.25 -81.53 -26.29
C GLY A 513 40.56 -80.17 -25.66
N GLY A 514 39.53 -79.37 -25.35
CA GLY A 514 39.67 -78.07 -24.73
C GLY A 514 39.80 -78.10 -23.21
N ARG A 515 40.28 -76.98 -22.63
CA ARG A 515 40.25 -76.75 -21.17
C ARG A 515 38.91 -76.13 -20.80
N TRP A 516 38.12 -76.85 -20.02
CA TRP A 516 36.89 -76.35 -19.43
C TRP A 516 37.19 -75.30 -18.34
N LEU A 517 36.53 -74.14 -18.42
CA LEU A 517 36.71 -73.05 -17.46
C LEU A 517 35.70 -73.10 -16.30
N GLY A 518 34.64 -73.90 -16.43
CA GLY A 518 33.56 -74.04 -15.44
C GLY A 518 32.19 -73.64 -16.01
N ASP A 519 31.13 -74.15 -15.38
CA ASP A 519 29.75 -73.76 -15.70
C ASP A 519 29.58 -72.25 -15.57
N CYS A 520 28.85 -71.63 -16.50
CA CYS A 520 28.57 -70.19 -16.50
C CYS A 520 29.77 -69.24 -16.64
N VAL A 521 30.96 -69.74 -17.00
CA VAL A 521 32.09 -68.86 -17.33
C VAL A 521 31.94 -68.39 -18.79
N SER A 522 31.71 -67.10 -19.03
CA SER A 522 31.61 -66.57 -20.40
C SER A 522 32.99 -66.48 -21.08
N CYS A 523 33.02 -66.66 -22.40
CA CYS A 523 34.20 -66.40 -23.21
C CYS A 523 34.47 -64.88 -23.37
N ALA A 524 35.00 -64.24 -22.33
CA ALA A 524 35.57 -62.90 -22.45
C ALA A 524 36.90 -62.97 -23.24
N SER A 525 37.24 -61.92 -23.97
CA SER A 525 38.36 -61.86 -24.94
C SER A 525 39.76 -62.18 -24.39
N ASN A 526 39.89 -62.41 -23.09
CA ASN A 526 41.12 -62.68 -22.35
C ASN A 526 41.10 -63.98 -21.51
N SER A 527 40.02 -64.76 -21.51
CA SER A 527 39.86 -65.91 -20.59
C SER A 527 40.76 -67.14 -20.89
N CYS A 528 41.43 -67.15 -22.05
CA CYS A 528 42.31 -68.25 -22.47
C CYS A 528 43.81 -67.88 -22.59
N ARG A 529 44.27 -66.68 -22.22
CA ARG A 529 45.71 -66.28 -22.35
C ARG A 529 46.64 -66.76 -21.21
N PRO A 530 47.94 -67.01 -21.46
CA PRO A 530 49.00 -66.94 -20.45
C PRO A 530 49.55 -65.50 -20.30
N VAL A 531 49.88 -65.04 -19.07
CA VAL A 531 50.23 -63.63 -18.79
C VAL A 531 51.76 -63.43 -18.63
N SER A 532 52.38 -62.53 -19.41
CA SER A 532 53.75 -62.00 -19.24
C SER A 532 53.87 -60.54 -19.73
N VAL A 533 54.77 -59.73 -19.15
CA VAL A 533 54.84 -58.26 -19.34
C VAL A 533 56.27 -57.76 -19.69
N CYS A 534 56.38 -56.84 -20.66
CA CYS A 534 57.64 -56.21 -21.12
C CYS A 534 57.53 -54.67 -21.12
N GLU A 535 58.53 -53.97 -20.58
CA GLU A 535 58.55 -52.50 -20.53
C GLU A 535 59.63 -51.91 -21.44
N THR A 536 59.30 -50.88 -22.26
CA THR A 536 60.28 -50.20 -23.12
C THR A 536 60.27 -48.68 -22.93
N ARG A 537 61.45 -48.06 -23.07
CA ARG A 537 61.68 -46.62 -22.85
C ARG A 537 60.94 -45.66 -23.80
N PHE A 538 60.38 -46.15 -24.90
CA PHE A 538 59.75 -45.34 -25.95
C PHE A 538 58.26 -45.64 -26.17
N TYR A 539 57.77 -46.82 -25.76
CA TYR A 539 56.40 -47.27 -26.02
C TYR A 539 55.59 -47.62 -24.77
N GLY A 540 56.16 -47.48 -23.56
CA GLY A 540 55.50 -47.85 -22.31
C GLY A 540 55.46 -49.37 -22.07
N CYS A 541 54.71 -49.78 -21.05
CA CYS A 541 54.53 -51.17 -20.62
C CYS A 541 53.57 -51.92 -21.58
N GLN A 542 53.95 -53.10 -22.03
CA GLN A 542 53.17 -53.95 -22.95
C GLN A 542 53.01 -55.38 -22.42
N GLU A 543 51.76 -55.85 -22.37
CA GLU A 543 51.42 -57.22 -22.00
C GLU A 543 51.40 -58.18 -23.21
N GLY A 544 51.74 -59.45 -22.98
CA GLY A 544 51.65 -60.52 -23.99
C GLY A 544 52.83 -60.59 -24.97
N VAL A 545 53.97 -59.96 -24.65
CA VAL A 545 55.21 -60.00 -25.45
C VAL A 545 56.08 -61.18 -25.01
N MET A 546 56.75 -61.86 -25.94
CA MET A 546 57.68 -62.95 -25.63
C MET A 546 59.03 -62.41 -25.10
N GLU A 547 59.63 -63.11 -24.13
CA GLU A 547 60.87 -62.69 -23.44
C GLU A 547 62.04 -62.41 -24.40
N ALA A 548 62.16 -63.21 -25.47
CA ALA A 548 63.19 -63.05 -26.50
C ALA A 548 63.07 -61.75 -27.31
N ASP A 549 61.85 -61.27 -27.54
CA ASP A 549 61.57 -60.04 -28.27
C ASP A 549 61.75 -58.81 -27.37
N CYS A 550 61.43 -58.96 -26.07
CA CYS A 550 61.65 -57.93 -25.07
C CYS A 550 63.14 -57.58 -24.91
N GLN A 551 64.02 -58.58 -24.84
CA GLN A 551 65.46 -58.40 -24.64
C GLN A 551 66.21 -57.84 -25.87
N GLN A 552 65.58 -57.78 -27.05
CA GLN A 552 66.15 -57.17 -28.25
C GLN A 552 66.04 -55.64 -28.29
N CYS A 553 65.17 -55.05 -27.47
CA CYS A 553 65.04 -53.60 -27.37
C CYS A 553 66.11 -53.01 -26.42
N ARG A 554 66.88 -52.01 -26.86
CA ARG A 554 67.90 -51.39 -26.00
C ARG A 554 67.23 -50.58 -24.88
N GLY A 555 67.34 -51.08 -23.65
CA GLY A 555 66.85 -50.41 -22.44
C GLY A 555 65.44 -50.84 -21.99
N SER A 556 65.04 -52.07 -22.30
CA SER A 556 63.82 -52.73 -21.79
C SER A 556 64.06 -53.57 -20.54
N THR A 557 63.00 -53.79 -19.76
CA THR A 557 62.98 -54.62 -18.54
C THR A 557 61.84 -55.65 -18.59
N TRP A 558 62.12 -56.89 -18.17
CA TRP A 558 61.16 -58.00 -18.17
C TRP A 558 60.54 -58.21 -16.77
N GLY A 559 59.21 -58.36 -16.71
CA GLY A 559 58.47 -58.56 -15.46
C GLY A 559 58.17 -60.03 -15.15
N VAL A 560 58.01 -60.35 -13.86
CA VAL A 560 57.54 -61.67 -13.41
C VAL A 560 56.03 -61.84 -13.67
N PRO A 561 55.54 -63.07 -13.92
CA PRO A 561 54.12 -63.31 -14.18
C PRO A 561 53.24 -62.80 -13.02
N GLY A 562 52.31 -61.87 -13.32
CA GLY A 562 51.32 -61.36 -12.38
C GLY A 562 51.51 -59.93 -11.87
N ALA A 563 52.45 -59.15 -12.41
CA ALA A 563 52.54 -57.71 -12.14
C ALA A 563 51.95 -56.89 -13.30
N ASP A 564 50.89 -56.12 -13.02
CA ASP A 564 50.23 -55.21 -13.96
C ASP A 564 51.04 -53.91 -14.13
N CYS A 565 50.86 -53.22 -15.26
CA CYS A 565 51.63 -52.04 -15.66
C CYS A 565 51.50 -50.82 -14.72
N ASP A 566 50.55 -50.85 -13.78
CA ASP A 566 50.22 -49.74 -12.88
C ASP A 566 51.17 -49.55 -11.69
N CYS A 567 52.15 -50.44 -11.45
CA CYS A 567 53.01 -50.36 -10.26
C CYS A 567 54.36 -49.63 -10.44
N LEU A 568 54.63 -48.93 -11.56
CA LEU A 568 56.00 -48.46 -11.88
C LEU A 568 56.21 -47.00 -12.36
N LEU A 569 55.27 -46.06 -12.27
CA LEU A 569 55.52 -44.69 -12.77
C LEU A 569 55.07 -43.56 -11.81
N ASP A 570 56.02 -43.05 -11.02
CA ASP A 570 55.94 -41.74 -10.36
C ASP A 570 56.71 -40.66 -11.17
N ASN A 571 55.97 -39.65 -11.66
CA ASN A 571 56.34 -38.25 -12.00
C ASN A 571 57.19 -37.97 -13.27
N PRO A 572 56.78 -37.01 -14.17
CA PRO A 572 57.27 -35.62 -14.05
C PRO A 572 56.40 -34.46 -14.64
N THR A 573 56.54 -33.28 -14.02
CA THR A 573 56.54 -31.88 -14.55
C THR A 573 55.35 -31.28 -15.33
N PHE A 574 54.72 -30.31 -14.65
CA PHE A 574 53.72 -29.31 -15.08
C PHE A 574 54.21 -28.34 -16.18
N ASP A 575 53.36 -28.11 -17.19
CA ASP A 575 53.27 -26.84 -17.93
C ASP A 575 51.79 -26.46 -18.09
N ASN A 576 51.48 -25.19 -17.80
CA ASN A 576 50.14 -24.61 -17.61
C ASN A 576 49.12 -24.96 -18.72
N PRO A 577 47.95 -25.56 -18.39
CA PRO A 577 46.86 -25.71 -19.34
C PRO A 577 46.23 -24.34 -19.68
N PRO A 578 45.77 -24.13 -20.93
CA PRO A 578 44.92 -23.00 -21.28
C PRO A 578 43.60 -23.09 -20.51
N GLY A 579 43.08 -21.94 -20.07
CA GLY A 579 41.85 -21.85 -19.28
C GLY A 579 41.11 -20.54 -19.49
N PRO A 580 39.91 -20.38 -18.90
CA PRO A 580 39.06 -19.23 -19.16
C PRO A 580 39.65 -17.95 -18.53
N CYS A 581 39.92 -16.98 -19.38
CA CYS A 581 40.35 -15.63 -19.06
C CYS A 581 39.20 -14.65 -19.31
N CYS A 582 38.64 -14.08 -18.24
CA CYS A 582 37.57 -13.09 -18.33
C CYS A 582 38.15 -11.68 -18.52
N LEU A 583 37.73 -11.02 -19.59
CA LEU A 583 38.11 -9.63 -19.89
C LEU A 583 37.15 -8.64 -19.21
N PRO A 584 37.58 -7.38 -18.96
CA PRO A 584 36.75 -6.35 -18.32
C PRO A 584 35.45 -6.02 -19.07
N ASP A 585 35.36 -6.35 -20.35
CA ASP A 585 34.18 -6.13 -21.19
C ASP A 585 33.18 -7.31 -21.18
N GLY A 586 33.37 -8.27 -20.27
CA GLY A 586 32.50 -9.43 -20.08
C GLY A 586 32.74 -10.58 -21.06
N ARG A 587 33.73 -10.47 -21.96
CA ARG A 587 34.09 -11.55 -22.88
C ARG A 587 35.03 -12.56 -22.24
N CYS A 588 34.79 -13.84 -22.48
CA CYS A 588 35.69 -14.93 -22.07
C CYS A 588 36.57 -15.36 -23.24
N THR A 589 37.87 -15.53 -23.00
CA THR A 589 38.81 -16.08 -23.99
C THR A 589 39.67 -17.16 -23.36
N GLU A 590 40.11 -18.15 -24.14
CA GLU A 590 40.96 -19.22 -23.63
C GLU A 590 42.45 -18.82 -23.75
N ARG A 591 43.13 -18.67 -22.62
CA ARG A 591 44.53 -18.21 -22.53
C ARG A 591 45.24 -18.90 -21.39
N ASN A 592 46.56 -18.86 -21.32
CA ASN A 592 47.27 -19.27 -20.10
C ASN A 592 47.26 -18.15 -19.05
N LEU A 593 47.53 -18.49 -17.79
CA LEU A 593 47.53 -17.56 -16.65
C LEU A 593 48.37 -16.30 -16.89
N ARG A 594 49.51 -16.42 -17.60
CA ARG A 594 50.43 -15.31 -17.85
C ARG A 594 49.89 -14.36 -18.91
N GLU A 595 49.42 -14.90 -20.03
CA GLU A 595 48.81 -14.13 -21.13
C GLU A 595 47.53 -13.42 -20.67
N CYS A 596 46.76 -14.03 -19.77
CA CYS A 596 45.54 -13.43 -19.22
C CYS A 596 45.82 -12.15 -18.41
N ALA A 597 46.84 -12.20 -17.55
CA ALA A 597 47.25 -11.05 -16.75
C ALA A 597 47.82 -9.90 -17.61
N GLU A 598 48.52 -10.22 -18.71
CA GLU A 598 49.11 -9.21 -19.60
C GLU A 598 48.07 -8.39 -20.37
N ILE A 599 46.90 -8.96 -20.66
CA ILE A 599 45.79 -8.27 -21.33
C ILE A 599 44.75 -7.67 -20.36
N GLY A 600 45.07 -7.64 -19.05
CA GLY A 600 44.20 -7.07 -18.02
C GLY A 600 42.96 -7.91 -17.70
N GLY A 601 42.96 -9.20 -18.06
CA GLY A 601 41.90 -10.14 -17.72
C GLY A 601 42.16 -10.88 -16.40
N GLN A 602 41.09 -11.45 -15.82
CA GLN A 602 41.19 -12.34 -14.66
C GLN A 602 41.08 -13.81 -15.09
N PHE A 603 42.06 -14.61 -14.70
CA PHE A 603 42.10 -16.05 -14.98
C PHE A 603 41.28 -16.81 -13.94
N GLN A 604 40.23 -17.52 -14.38
CA GLN A 604 39.24 -18.15 -13.49
C GLN A 604 39.30 -19.69 -13.63
N CYS A 605 40.29 -20.36 -13.01
CA CYS A 605 40.23 -21.81 -12.86
C CYS A 605 40.24 -22.18 -11.36
N GLN A 606 39.13 -22.73 -10.86
CA GLN A 606 39.09 -23.33 -9.53
C GLN A 606 39.56 -24.79 -9.65
N LEU A 607 40.77 -25.07 -9.19
CA LEU A 607 41.26 -26.44 -9.06
C LEU A 607 40.47 -27.14 -7.94
N ARG A 608 39.46 -27.94 -8.29
CA ARG A 608 38.94 -28.98 -7.39
C ARG A 608 39.31 -30.34 -7.97
N PRO A 609 40.11 -31.15 -7.24
CA PRO A 609 40.40 -32.50 -7.69
C PRO A 609 39.16 -33.38 -7.45
N PRO A 610 38.73 -34.22 -8.40
CA PRO A 610 37.95 -35.39 -8.03
C PRO A 610 38.88 -36.28 -7.20
N ASN A 611 38.48 -36.59 -5.96
CA ASN A 611 39.13 -37.58 -5.10
C ASN A 611 40.56 -37.27 -4.60
N GLY A 612 41.02 -36.01 -4.65
CA GLY A 612 42.28 -35.60 -4.01
C GLY A 612 43.56 -35.98 -4.77
N ASP A 613 43.47 -36.34 -6.05
CA ASP A 613 44.63 -36.58 -6.91
C ASP A 613 45.06 -35.29 -7.66
N PRO A 614 46.27 -34.75 -7.42
CA PRO A 614 46.74 -33.51 -8.05
C PRO A 614 47.16 -33.66 -9.52
N TYR A 615 47.12 -34.86 -10.12
CA TYR A 615 47.64 -35.12 -11.47
C TYR A 615 46.59 -35.18 -12.60
N LEU A 616 45.29 -35.00 -12.30
CA LEU A 616 44.18 -35.10 -13.26
C LEU A 616 43.33 -33.81 -13.35
N ALA A 617 43.92 -32.65 -13.13
CA ALA A 617 43.21 -31.37 -13.27
C ALA A 617 43.12 -30.95 -14.75
N THR A 618 42.02 -31.31 -15.42
CA THR A 618 41.58 -30.65 -16.66
C THR A 618 40.63 -29.50 -16.30
N CYS A 619 40.91 -28.27 -16.76
CA CYS A 619 39.89 -27.20 -16.73
C CYS A 619 38.83 -27.59 -17.79
N GLU A 620 37.86 -28.44 -17.44
CA GLU A 620 36.79 -28.80 -18.36
C GLU A 620 36.00 -27.54 -18.75
N ALA A 621 36.03 -27.23 -20.04
CA ALA A 621 35.37 -26.09 -20.62
C ALA A 621 33.86 -26.34 -20.66
N LEU A 622 33.13 -26.04 -19.58
CA LEU A 622 31.68 -25.80 -19.61
C LEU A 622 31.24 -24.94 -18.42
N ALA A 623 30.71 -23.75 -18.76
CA ALA A 623 29.96 -22.80 -17.94
C ALA A 623 30.72 -21.96 -16.88
N VAL A 624 31.76 -21.22 -17.28
CA VAL A 624 32.14 -20.00 -16.53
C VAL A 624 31.44 -18.80 -17.18
N GLU A 625 30.34 -18.33 -16.59
CA GLU A 625 29.74 -17.04 -16.93
C GLU A 625 30.65 -15.93 -16.39
N CYS A 626 31.40 -15.26 -17.27
CA CYS A 626 32.16 -14.06 -16.89
C CYS A 626 31.17 -12.94 -16.56
N GLN A 627 30.86 -12.76 -15.28
CA GLN A 627 30.03 -11.67 -14.80
C GLN A 627 30.78 -10.33 -14.94
N PRO A 628 30.15 -9.26 -15.46
CA PRO A 628 30.79 -7.97 -15.60
C PRO A 628 31.21 -7.41 -14.22
N ILE A 629 32.43 -6.87 -14.13
CA ILE A 629 32.86 -6.07 -12.98
C ILE A 629 32.52 -4.59 -13.23
N ILE A 630 31.88 -3.96 -12.26
CA ILE A 630 31.36 -2.59 -12.37
C ILE A 630 32.02 -1.66 -11.35
N SER A 631 32.00 -0.36 -11.65
CA SER A 631 32.31 0.66 -10.64
C SER A 631 31.12 0.79 -9.69
N CYS A 632 31.27 0.22 -8.48
CA CYS A 632 30.24 0.11 -7.47
C CYS A 632 30.32 1.29 -6.48
N CYS A 633 29.23 2.03 -6.32
CA CYS A 633 29.10 3.03 -5.27
C CYS A 633 28.43 2.42 -4.04
N LEU A 634 29.14 2.36 -2.91
CA LEU A 634 28.64 1.79 -1.66
C LEU A 634 27.88 2.84 -0.81
N PRO A 635 27.03 2.42 0.16
CA PRO A 635 26.27 3.32 1.02
C PRO A 635 27.11 4.33 1.81
N ASP A 636 28.38 4.00 2.07
CA ASP A 636 29.36 4.86 2.74
C ASP A 636 30.02 5.90 1.80
N GLN A 637 29.52 6.02 0.56
CA GLN A 637 30.01 6.89 -0.51
C GLN A 637 31.38 6.50 -1.08
N SER A 638 31.91 5.33 -0.71
CA SER A 638 33.14 4.81 -1.30
C SER A 638 32.86 4.16 -2.66
N CYS A 639 33.75 4.41 -3.63
CA CYS A 639 33.70 3.75 -4.94
C CYS A 639 34.72 2.60 -4.98
N ARG A 640 34.26 1.39 -5.33
CA ARG A 640 35.09 0.18 -5.45
C ARG A 640 34.73 -0.62 -6.72
N THR A 641 35.69 -1.32 -7.31
CA THR A 641 35.42 -2.26 -8.42
C THR A 641 35.01 -3.61 -7.86
N LEU A 642 33.74 -3.99 -8.03
CA LEU A 642 33.15 -5.23 -7.54
C LEU A 642 32.38 -5.92 -8.68
N GLY A 643 32.15 -7.23 -8.56
CA GLY A 643 31.17 -7.91 -9.42
C GLY A 643 29.76 -7.37 -9.17
N VAL A 644 28.88 -7.40 -10.18
CA VAL A 644 27.51 -6.85 -10.07
C VAL A 644 26.76 -7.39 -8.86
N ASP A 645 26.78 -8.72 -8.66
CA ASP A 645 26.08 -9.34 -7.53
C ASP A 645 26.68 -8.98 -6.16
N GLU A 646 28.01 -8.84 -6.10
CA GLU A 646 28.70 -8.45 -4.87
C GLU A 646 28.46 -6.98 -4.52
N CYS A 647 28.37 -6.13 -5.55
CA CYS A 647 27.96 -4.74 -5.42
C CYS A 647 26.55 -4.62 -4.84
N LEU A 648 25.58 -5.34 -5.42
CA LEU A 648 24.19 -5.34 -4.98
C LEU A 648 24.02 -5.91 -3.57
N ARG A 649 24.70 -7.02 -3.25
CA ARG A 649 24.67 -7.61 -1.89
C ARG A 649 25.30 -6.71 -0.84
N SER A 650 26.23 -5.85 -1.24
CA SER A 650 26.84 -4.85 -0.36
C SER A 650 26.02 -3.55 -0.28
N GLY A 651 24.82 -3.51 -0.87
CA GLY A 651 23.94 -2.34 -0.90
C GLY A 651 24.40 -1.23 -1.85
N GLY A 652 25.34 -1.53 -2.76
CA GLY A 652 25.85 -0.59 -3.75
C GLY A 652 25.21 -0.75 -5.13
N PHE A 653 25.46 0.23 -6.01
CA PHE A 653 24.89 0.27 -7.38
C PHE A 653 25.94 0.62 -8.44
N GLY A 654 25.72 0.19 -9.69
CA GLY A 654 26.70 0.25 -10.80
C GLY A 654 26.41 1.21 -11.97
N GLU A 655 27.44 1.99 -12.33
CA GLU A 655 27.70 2.84 -13.53
C GLU A 655 26.79 4.04 -13.91
N PRO A 656 27.34 5.15 -14.50
CA PRO A 656 28.69 5.71 -14.40
C PRO A 656 28.71 6.74 -13.26
N GLY A 657 28.78 6.24 -12.02
CA GLY A 657 28.56 7.05 -10.81
C GLY A 657 29.80 7.57 -10.11
N CYS A 658 31.02 7.23 -10.57
CA CYS A 658 32.24 7.64 -9.87
C CYS A 658 32.89 8.86 -10.54
N ALA A 659 33.04 9.95 -9.79
CA ALA A 659 33.74 11.15 -10.27
C ALA A 659 35.25 10.89 -10.44
N ASN A 660 35.76 9.89 -9.71
CA ASN A 660 37.12 9.34 -9.72
C ASN A 660 37.12 8.00 -8.94
N THR A 661 38.24 7.25 -8.94
CA THR A 661 38.35 5.87 -8.40
C THR A 661 38.10 5.68 -6.90
N THR A 662 37.63 6.71 -6.18
CA THR A 662 37.44 6.69 -4.72
C THR A 662 36.14 7.35 -4.22
N SER A 663 35.39 8.11 -5.05
CA SER A 663 34.18 8.82 -4.60
C SER A 663 33.08 8.94 -5.65
N CYS A 664 31.81 8.91 -5.23
CA CYS A 664 30.64 8.91 -6.11
C CYS A 664 30.05 10.31 -6.37
N SER A 665 29.44 10.52 -7.55
CA SER A 665 28.70 11.72 -7.95
C SER A 665 27.20 11.42 -8.04
N LEU A 666 26.37 12.09 -7.23
CA LEU A 666 24.91 12.01 -7.32
C LEU A 666 24.32 13.26 -7.99
N PRO A 667 23.50 13.14 -9.06
CA PRO A 667 22.63 14.21 -9.52
C PRO A 667 21.41 14.35 -8.59
N ILE A 668 20.64 15.42 -8.76
CA ILE A 668 19.49 15.76 -7.90
C ILE A 668 18.20 15.68 -8.68
N CYS A 669 17.16 15.12 -8.07
CA CYS A 669 15.84 14.92 -8.63
C CYS A 669 14.85 16.02 -8.21
N CYS A 670 14.19 16.64 -9.19
CA CYS A 670 13.05 17.53 -8.99
C CYS A 670 11.77 16.76 -9.31
N LEU A 671 10.91 16.56 -8.31
CA LEU A 671 9.62 15.91 -8.48
C LEU A 671 8.57 16.89 -9.01
N ASN A 672 7.49 16.35 -9.59
CA ASN A 672 6.41 17.15 -10.18
C ASN A 672 5.59 17.96 -9.17
N ASP A 673 5.76 17.72 -7.87
CA ASP A 673 5.19 18.49 -6.77
C ASP A 673 6.09 19.66 -6.33
N GLY A 674 7.27 19.80 -6.93
CA GLY A 674 8.26 20.83 -6.63
C GLY A 674 9.27 20.46 -5.54
N HIS A 675 9.17 19.25 -4.96
CA HIS A 675 10.15 18.75 -3.99
C HIS A 675 11.47 18.33 -4.64
N CYS A 676 12.56 18.49 -3.88
CA CYS A 676 13.93 18.25 -4.34
C CYS A 676 14.57 17.14 -3.49
N LEU A 677 15.00 16.05 -4.12
CA LEU A 677 15.60 14.88 -3.46
C LEU A 677 16.92 14.48 -4.13
N PRO A 678 17.95 14.07 -3.37
CA PRO A 678 19.21 13.58 -3.94
C PRO A 678 19.04 12.13 -4.42
N LEU A 679 18.48 11.96 -5.62
CA LEU A 679 18.19 10.66 -6.21
C LEU A 679 18.87 10.50 -7.58
N PRO A 680 19.30 9.27 -7.93
CA PRO A 680 19.79 8.99 -9.27
C PRO A 680 18.70 9.22 -10.33
N GLU A 681 19.12 9.56 -11.55
CA GLU A 681 18.22 9.98 -12.64
C GLU A 681 17.18 8.92 -13.01
N SER A 682 17.53 7.63 -12.91
CA SER A 682 16.60 6.52 -13.13
C SER A 682 15.49 6.46 -12.08
N ALA A 683 15.83 6.59 -10.79
CA ALA A 683 14.85 6.67 -9.71
C ALA A 683 14.01 7.96 -9.80
N CYS A 684 14.61 9.05 -10.29
CA CYS A 684 13.91 10.29 -10.52
C CYS A 684 12.81 10.14 -11.58
N GLY A 685 13.13 9.52 -12.71
CA GLY A 685 12.16 9.26 -13.78
C GLY A 685 11.03 8.32 -13.34
N LEU A 686 11.32 7.33 -12.48
CA LEU A 686 10.31 6.43 -11.93
C LEU A 686 9.32 7.14 -10.99
N LEU A 687 9.77 8.17 -10.27
CA LEU A 687 8.93 9.03 -9.44
C LEU A 687 8.28 10.18 -10.22
N GLY A 688 8.34 10.14 -11.55
CA GLY A 688 7.80 11.17 -12.43
C GLY A 688 8.57 12.49 -12.41
N GLY A 689 9.70 12.58 -11.71
CA GLY A 689 10.55 13.78 -11.65
C GLY A 689 11.59 13.86 -12.76
N TRP A 690 12.30 14.98 -12.83
CA TRP A 690 13.43 15.19 -13.75
C TRP A 690 14.71 15.57 -13.00
N ALA A 691 15.86 15.06 -13.45
CA ALA A 691 17.14 15.34 -12.81
C ALA A 691 17.71 16.73 -13.21
N ARG A 692 18.23 17.50 -12.25
CA ARG A 692 18.83 18.82 -12.51
C ARG A 692 19.91 19.21 -11.48
N GLY A 693 21.12 19.50 -11.95
CA GLY A 693 22.17 20.19 -11.18
C GLY A 693 22.88 19.35 -10.11
N LYS A 694 23.55 20.02 -9.16
CA LYS A 694 24.48 19.42 -8.17
C LYS A 694 24.15 19.73 -6.69
N SER A 695 23.15 20.55 -6.37
CA SER A 695 22.75 20.87 -4.97
C SER A 695 21.28 21.33 -4.85
N CYS A 696 20.51 20.77 -3.90
CA CYS A 696 19.11 21.17 -3.65
C CYS A 696 19.07 22.52 -2.94
N ALA A 697 18.29 23.46 -3.47
CA ALA A 697 17.91 24.72 -2.83
C ALA A 697 16.43 25.00 -3.13
N PRO A 698 15.70 25.75 -2.28
CA PRO A 698 14.24 25.93 -2.40
C PRO A 698 13.76 26.51 -3.75
N ALA A 699 14.64 27.17 -4.51
CA ALA A 699 14.30 27.82 -5.77
C ALA A 699 14.65 26.99 -7.03
N THR A 700 15.15 25.75 -6.88
CA THR A 700 15.72 24.98 -8.00
C THR A 700 14.65 24.31 -8.88
N CYS A 701 13.56 23.79 -8.31
CA CYS A 701 12.53 23.05 -9.05
C CYS A 701 11.32 23.91 -9.49
N GLY A 702 11.15 25.12 -8.94
CA GLY A 702 9.93 25.94 -9.12
C GLY A 702 9.84 26.83 -10.37
N ARG A 703 10.75 26.73 -11.35
CA ARG A 703 10.79 27.66 -12.50
C ARG A 703 10.08 27.19 -13.78
N ASP A 704 9.72 25.91 -13.89
CA ASP A 704 9.16 25.31 -15.13
C ASP A 704 7.66 24.93 -15.05
N PHE A 705 6.99 25.10 -13.90
CA PHE A 705 5.53 24.90 -13.78
C PHE A 705 4.68 25.85 -14.67
N ARG A 706 5.29 26.91 -15.21
CA ARG A 706 4.59 27.91 -16.04
C ARG A 706 4.63 27.62 -17.55
N THR A 707 5.40 26.64 -18.01
CA THR A 707 5.65 26.45 -19.45
C THR A 707 5.07 25.16 -20.04
N THR A 708 4.68 24.17 -19.22
CA THR A 708 4.16 22.88 -19.71
C THR A 708 2.65 22.86 -19.98
N ASN A 709 1.85 23.77 -19.42
CA ASN A 709 0.40 23.84 -19.63
C ASN A 709 -0.05 24.65 -20.88
N LEU A 710 0.81 24.83 -21.89
CA LEU A 710 0.46 25.56 -23.14
C LEU A 710 0.72 24.78 -24.44
N LYS A 711 0.92 23.46 -24.39
CA LYS A 711 0.96 22.63 -25.60
C LYS A 711 0.10 21.39 -25.44
N GLY A 712 -1.20 21.56 -25.67
CA GLY A 712 -2.13 20.44 -25.72
C GLY A 712 -3.59 20.82 -25.52
N LEU A 713 -4.06 21.90 -26.14
CA LEU A 713 -5.47 22.17 -26.48
C LEU A 713 -5.51 23.11 -27.69
#